data_AF-A0AAD3CL30-F1
#
_entry.id   AF-A0AAD3CL30-F1
#
_cell.length_a   1.000
_cell.length_b   1.000
_cell.length_c   1.000
_cell.angle_alpha   90.00
_cell.angle_beta   90.00
_cell.angle_gamma   90.00
#
_symmetry.space_group_name_H-M   'P 1'
#
loop_
_entity.id
_entity.type
_entity.pdbx_description
1 polymer ?
#
loop_
_entity_poly.entity_id
_entity_poly.type
_entity_poly.pdbx_seq_one_letter_code
_entity_poly.pdbx_strand_id
1 'polypeptide(L)'
;MTQEMNISYDDSMYTNATTHLIVPGLFDNFQTAATLIRMARQDLPWKALLGDEGEAIVSDFYSLLQKVEESRTSRDVSSVVSKKFIIEIEGVDGSGKTSLVQNLAKSLYGAAVKTPSSSLSAIRPLWDHRGGILARAFYFITNYILEYEIRSGIISEDIIVIDRWYASTLAYTVAYRPDLDTEVNLSQLPSEVFQWPSDLHLKPNVMLLLDIDPQVRQDRIENRKKEGGGASRFNPWDDRLATVPNLATNIMDAFKSVKGPIRTHVLNANGTKVQVQKDAMDIIQKYYQQDLKPQEFFEHDPLNWLRNDAMKLGLCDEDGRRCHHALWNLQVSFSTGTATPPVLKTVGLNHVDSNCIYYWSSSSLLDDENCNNGVSSSILWCAGDYPLEFQWRSEGFLTRVTKDECLLYRLKPPNSLRKHISACEQSVGAAENELFLGRSTRNDSYDNIVNKSAEMNESESCTNTLWRFYPSRIEVLRGGPSTRISTYPQRWEWIYKSGQWQMRSILPFTPTTALTSNCGEGVMNTWNLSSMTVAIMGSHAAGKSTIGKRLSALLGWEFHQELGMILRNESELVANGHMHGNGSEASNKDEWDSLIYQKECERDVAASSSKTCRVVETWHGGNASWCHLRRNYMKVKDFETAFLPKYVGAISKHAELSSVVLVFLKISSSDVILHRRKQDATAVKRLPLDDEVNGVSDLFELNDTYICESIAKFTKVPLLIVDNTENGEEAIHNTLKSILVFVKNHSHDRVRYSR
;
A
#
# COMPACT_ATOMS: atom_id res chain seq x y z
N MET A 1 4.56 39.20 -35.31
CA MET A 1 5.93 39.73 -35.51
C MET A 1 6.44 40.25 -34.18
N THR A 2 7.00 39.36 -33.35
CA THR A 2 7.86 39.75 -32.23
C THR A 2 9.27 39.83 -32.80
N GLN A 3 9.87 41.02 -32.80
CA GLN A 3 11.31 41.18 -33.07
C GLN A 3 12.07 40.30 -32.07
N GLU A 4 12.69 39.22 -32.55
CA GLU A 4 13.78 38.59 -31.82
C GLU A 4 14.88 39.64 -31.69
N MET A 5 15.00 40.24 -30.51
CA MET A 5 16.21 40.98 -30.16
C MET A 5 17.34 39.98 -30.17
N ASN A 6 18.10 39.96 -31.26
CA ASN A 6 19.31 39.16 -31.40
C ASN A 6 20.39 39.82 -30.53
N ILE A 7 20.30 39.64 -29.21
CA ILE A 7 21.27 40.14 -28.24
C ILE A 7 22.50 39.24 -28.38
N SER A 8 23.53 39.74 -29.04
CA SER A 8 24.84 39.08 -29.09
C SER A 8 25.51 39.25 -27.72
N TYR A 9 25.64 38.15 -26.97
CA TYR A 9 26.41 38.11 -25.73
C TYR A 9 27.90 37.91 -26.03
N ASP A 10 28.77 38.65 -25.35
CA ASP A 10 30.21 38.36 -25.34
C ASP A 10 30.49 37.20 -24.38
N ASP A 11 30.57 35.99 -24.91
CA ASP A 11 30.88 34.78 -24.15
C ASP A 11 32.38 34.46 -24.10
N SER A 12 33.25 35.38 -24.51
CA SER A 12 34.71 35.16 -24.58
C SER A 12 35.30 34.80 -23.22
N MET A 13 34.86 35.45 -22.15
CA MET A 13 35.31 35.14 -20.78
C MET A 13 34.98 33.71 -20.37
N TYR A 14 33.75 33.25 -20.64
CA TYR A 14 33.30 31.90 -20.28
C TYR A 14 33.97 30.84 -21.15
N THR A 15 34.16 31.15 -22.43
CA THR A 15 34.88 30.28 -23.36
C THR A 15 36.33 30.10 -22.91
N ASN A 16 37.03 31.20 -22.62
CA ASN A 16 38.39 31.20 -22.10
C ASN A 16 38.50 30.41 -20.79
N ALA A 17 37.53 30.54 -19.88
CA ALA A 17 37.49 29.80 -18.62
C ALA A 17 37.41 28.28 -18.80
N THR A 18 36.98 27.79 -19.97
CA THR A 18 36.82 26.36 -20.27
C THR A 18 37.88 25.78 -21.23
N THR A 19 38.86 26.58 -21.66
CA THR A 19 39.92 26.16 -22.60
C THR A 19 40.83 25.06 -22.07
N HIS A 20 40.90 24.88 -20.75
CA HIS A 20 41.66 23.81 -20.11
C HIS A 20 40.95 22.44 -20.16
N LEU A 21 39.64 22.41 -20.47
CA LEU A 21 38.88 21.18 -20.61
C LEU A 21 39.21 20.50 -21.95
N ILE A 22 39.28 19.17 -21.96
CA ILE A 22 39.54 18.38 -23.18
C ILE A 22 38.48 18.67 -24.24
N VAL A 23 37.22 18.82 -23.81
CA VAL A 23 36.09 19.17 -24.66
C VAL A 23 35.42 20.40 -24.04
N PRO A 24 35.47 21.59 -24.67
CA PRO A 24 34.78 22.77 -24.19
C PRO A 24 33.29 22.51 -23.94
N GLY A 25 32.87 22.69 -22.69
CA GLY A 25 31.48 22.48 -22.24
C GLY A 25 31.17 21.10 -21.71
N LEU A 26 32.13 20.19 -21.69
CA LEU A 26 32.07 18.97 -20.90
C LEU A 26 32.91 19.16 -19.63
N PHE A 27 32.25 19.42 -18.51
CA PHE A 27 32.92 19.73 -17.25
C PHE A 27 33.38 18.45 -16.54
N ASP A 28 34.46 18.53 -15.76
CA ASP A 28 35.01 17.36 -15.06
C ASP A 28 34.27 17.04 -13.75
N ASN A 29 33.64 18.04 -13.14
CA ASN A 29 32.99 17.95 -11.83
C ASN A 29 31.95 19.05 -11.61
N PHE A 30 31.14 18.90 -10.56
CA PHE A 30 30.11 19.86 -10.17
C PHE A 30 30.67 21.29 -9.95
N GLN A 31 31.82 21.39 -9.28
CA GLN A 31 32.35 22.69 -8.83
C GLN A 31 32.70 23.60 -10.00
N THR A 32 33.33 23.05 -11.04
CA THR A 32 33.73 23.83 -12.22
C THR A 32 32.49 24.39 -12.93
N ALA A 33 31.47 23.56 -13.16
CA ALA A 33 30.23 24.01 -13.80
C ALA A 33 29.45 25.02 -12.93
N ALA A 34 29.31 24.75 -11.63
CA ALA A 34 28.60 25.61 -10.69
C ALA A 34 29.27 26.99 -10.54
N THR A 35 30.60 27.03 -10.55
CA THR A 35 31.36 28.29 -10.52
C THR A 35 31.06 29.12 -11.76
N LEU A 36 31.07 28.52 -12.95
CA LEU A 36 30.77 29.21 -14.20
C LEU A 36 29.34 29.78 -14.20
N ILE A 37 28.37 28.99 -13.75
CA ILE A 37 26.96 29.41 -13.61
C ILE A 37 26.80 30.54 -12.59
N ARG A 38 27.57 30.55 -11.50
CA ARG A 38 27.57 31.65 -10.51
C ARG A 38 28.19 32.92 -11.04
N MET A 39 29.29 32.83 -11.78
CA MET A 39 29.90 33.98 -12.46
C MET A 39 28.91 34.64 -13.43
N ALA A 40 28.16 33.81 -14.16
CA ALA A 40 27.17 34.29 -15.12
C ALA A 40 25.95 34.97 -14.49
N ARG A 41 25.72 34.87 -13.16
CA ARG A 41 24.51 35.39 -12.50
C ARG A 41 24.22 36.85 -12.82
N GLN A 42 25.26 37.68 -12.84
CA GLN A 42 25.12 39.13 -13.07
C GLN A 42 24.78 39.48 -14.52
N ASP A 43 25.08 38.57 -15.46
CA ASP A 43 24.89 38.76 -16.89
C ASP A 43 23.57 38.16 -17.40
N LEU A 44 22.74 37.62 -16.49
CA LEU A 44 21.49 36.96 -16.84
C LEU A 44 20.39 38.01 -17.13
N PRO A 45 19.74 37.96 -18.31
CA PRO A 45 18.63 38.86 -18.67
C PRO A 45 17.31 38.40 -18.01
N TRP A 46 17.33 38.02 -16.73
CA TRP A 46 16.20 37.36 -16.07
C TRP A 46 14.93 38.23 -16.08
N LYS A 47 15.05 39.55 -15.91
CA LYS A 47 13.91 40.47 -15.93
C LYS A 47 13.22 40.51 -17.29
N ALA A 48 13.99 40.40 -18.37
CA ALA A 48 13.47 40.44 -19.74
C ALA A 48 12.82 39.10 -20.15
N LEU A 49 13.32 37.97 -19.64
CA LEU A 49 12.87 36.64 -20.06
C LEU A 49 11.86 35.98 -19.10
N LEU A 50 11.94 36.27 -17.81
CA LEU A 50 11.12 35.63 -16.77
C LEU A 50 10.11 36.59 -16.12
N GLY A 51 10.15 37.89 -16.48
CA GLY A 51 9.23 38.90 -15.95
C GLY A 51 9.49 39.25 -14.48
N ASP A 52 8.45 39.70 -13.78
CA ASP A 52 8.54 40.25 -12.42
C ASP A 52 8.91 39.19 -11.35
N GLU A 53 8.63 37.91 -11.60
CA GLU A 53 9.01 36.79 -10.73
C GLU A 53 10.45 36.29 -10.97
N GLY A 54 11.16 36.86 -11.95
CA GLY A 54 12.45 36.35 -12.40
C GLY A 54 13.54 36.32 -11.32
N GLU A 55 13.62 37.32 -10.44
CA GLU A 55 14.61 37.34 -9.36
C GLU A 55 14.37 36.22 -8.35
N ALA A 56 13.10 35.94 -8.02
CA ALA A 56 12.75 34.85 -7.10
C ALA A 56 13.13 33.49 -7.70
N ILE A 57 12.78 33.24 -8.97
CA ILE A 57 13.12 32.01 -9.69
C ILE A 57 14.65 31.81 -9.75
N VAL A 58 15.40 32.88 -10.04
CA VAL A 58 16.87 32.85 -10.07
C VAL A 58 17.42 32.57 -8.67
N SER A 59 16.93 33.26 -7.65
CA SER A 59 17.34 33.05 -6.26
C SER A 59 17.10 31.61 -5.80
N ASP A 60 15.92 31.06 -6.07
CA ASP A 60 15.56 29.68 -5.74
C ASP A 60 16.48 28.66 -6.41
N PHE A 61 16.83 28.89 -7.68
CA PHE A 61 17.80 28.07 -8.40
C PHE A 61 19.17 28.08 -7.72
N TYR A 62 19.71 29.26 -7.36
CA TYR A 62 21.00 29.32 -6.67
C TYR A 62 20.96 28.77 -5.25
N SER A 63 19.84 28.91 -4.53
CA SER A 63 19.63 28.24 -3.24
C SER A 63 19.61 26.72 -3.38
N LEU A 64 18.99 26.19 -4.44
CA LEU A 64 19.06 24.76 -4.76
C LEU A 64 20.49 24.32 -5.06
N LEU A 65 21.25 25.08 -5.85
CA LEU A 65 22.67 24.78 -6.13
C LEU A 65 23.50 24.72 -4.84
N GLN A 66 23.25 25.63 -3.91
CA GLN A 66 23.91 25.63 -2.60
C GLN A 66 23.57 24.35 -1.80
N LYS A 67 22.30 23.94 -1.74
CA LYS A 67 21.90 22.68 -1.09
C LYS A 67 22.56 21.46 -1.72
N VAL A 68 22.67 21.43 -3.05
CA VAL A 68 23.38 20.36 -3.77
C VAL A 68 24.84 20.33 -3.35
N GLU A 69 25.54 21.47 -3.34
CA GLU A 69 26.94 21.57 -2.91
C GLU A 69 27.15 21.09 -1.46
N GLU A 70 26.30 21.56 -0.53
CA GLU A 70 26.34 21.18 0.88
C GLU A 70 26.13 19.66 1.07
N SER A 71 25.15 19.08 0.36
CA SER A 71 24.82 17.64 0.47
C SER A 71 25.99 16.72 0.07
N ARG A 72 26.90 17.21 -0.76
CA ARG A 72 28.02 16.45 -1.33
C ARG A 72 29.18 16.29 -0.36
N THR A 73 29.23 17.10 0.69
CA THR A 73 30.22 16.95 1.79
C THR A 73 29.83 15.87 2.81
N SER A 74 28.59 15.37 2.76
CA SER A 74 28.10 14.33 3.68
C SER A 74 28.57 12.92 3.28
N ARG A 75 29.00 12.13 4.28
CA ARG A 75 29.56 10.77 4.08
C ARG A 75 28.52 9.67 3.80
N ASP A 76 27.23 10.00 3.73
CA ASP A 76 26.11 9.04 3.65
C ASP A 76 25.83 8.48 2.24
N VAL A 77 26.73 8.66 1.28
CA VAL A 77 26.55 8.21 -0.11
C VAL A 77 26.32 6.68 -0.21
N SER A 78 26.99 5.89 0.63
CA SER A 78 27.01 4.42 0.51
C SER A 78 25.71 3.73 0.91
N SER A 79 24.87 4.34 1.76
CA SER A 79 23.64 3.74 2.27
C SER A 79 22.43 3.92 1.34
N VAL A 80 22.46 4.96 0.48
CA VAL A 80 21.40 5.23 -0.51
C VAL A 80 21.64 4.44 -1.80
N VAL A 81 22.91 4.31 -2.23
CA VAL A 81 23.31 3.54 -3.42
C VAL A 81 22.87 2.08 -3.33
N SER A 82 22.81 1.50 -2.13
CA SER A 82 22.47 0.09 -1.92
C SER A 82 20.97 -0.22 -2.00
N LYS A 83 20.08 0.79 -2.16
CA LYS A 83 18.62 0.60 -2.10
C LYS A 83 17.85 0.94 -3.38
N LYS A 84 18.44 1.70 -4.32
CA LYS A 84 17.73 2.17 -5.52
C LYS A 84 18.15 1.39 -6.77
N PHE A 85 17.18 1.06 -7.63
CA PHE A 85 17.40 0.47 -8.95
C PHE A 85 17.09 1.50 -10.04
N ILE A 86 18.16 2.04 -10.64
CA ILE A 86 18.12 3.15 -11.57
C ILE A 86 18.24 2.65 -13.01
N ILE A 87 17.26 3.01 -13.84
CA ILE A 87 17.20 2.69 -15.25
C ILE A 87 17.30 3.99 -16.04
N GLU A 88 18.34 4.15 -16.84
CA GLU A 88 18.51 5.31 -17.72
C GLU A 88 18.08 4.94 -19.14
N ILE A 89 17.23 5.77 -19.75
CA ILE A 89 16.80 5.62 -21.14
C ILE A 89 17.43 6.72 -21.98
N GLU A 90 18.22 6.33 -22.97
CA GLU A 90 18.99 7.22 -23.83
C GLU A 90 18.74 6.98 -25.31
N GLY A 91 19.17 7.93 -26.13
CA GLY A 91 19.03 7.89 -27.59
C GLY A 91 18.73 9.25 -28.20
N VAL A 92 18.76 9.31 -29.54
CA VAL A 92 18.52 10.57 -30.28
C VAL A 92 17.12 11.15 -30.06
N ASP A 93 16.95 12.45 -30.29
CA ASP A 93 15.62 13.08 -30.21
C ASP A 93 14.62 12.40 -31.16
N GLY A 94 13.37 12.28 -30.73
CA GLY A 94 12.35 11.62 -31.52
C GLY A 94 12.35 10.08 -31.49
N SER A 95 13.27 9.42 -30.77
CA SER A 95 13.32 7.94 -30.66
C SER A 95 12.20 7.30 -29.81
N GLY A 96 11.47 8.08 -29.01
CA GLY A 96 10.35 7.58 -28.19
C GLY A 96 10.63 7.45 -26.69
N LYS A 97 11.76 7.97 -26.19
CA LYS A 97 12.19 7.89 -24.77
C LYS A 97 11.12 8.24 -23.76
N THR A 98 10.54 9.44 -23.84
CA THR A 98 9.56 9.91 -22.85
C THR A 98 8.35 8.98 -22.72
N SER A 99 7.84 8.47 -23.84
CA SER A 99 6.75 7.49 -23.82
C SER A 99 7.19 6.16 -23.20
N LEU A 100 8.40 5.70 -23.51
CA LEU A 100 8.93 4.47 -22.93
C LEU A 100 9.18 4.61 -21.42
N VAL A 101 9.76 5.72 -20.97
CA VAL A 101 10.03 6.01 -19.56
C VAL A 101 8.74 6.01 -18.75
N GLN A 102 7.71 6.71 -19.22
CA GLN A 102 6.40 6.72 -18.55
C GLN A 102 5.77 5.32 -18.48
N ASN A 103 5.83 4.57 -19.57
CA ASN A 103 5.27 3.22 -19.62
C ASN A 103 6.05 2.24 -18.73
N LEU A 104 7.38 2.30 -18.73
CA LEU A 104 8.24 1.45 -17.90
C LEU A 104 8.06 1.77 -16.42
N ALA A 105 8.09 3.04 -16.04
CA ALA A 105 7.87 3.47 -14.66
C ALA A 105 6.51 2.96 -14.14
N LYS A 106 5.45 3.09 -14.94
CA LYS A 106 4.13 2.55 -14.61
C LYS A 106 4.14 1.03 -14.46
N SER A 107 4.76 0.30 -15.39
CA SER A 107 4.86 -1.17 -15.33
C SER A 107 5.71 -1.69 -14.17
N LEU A 108 6.65 -0.89 -13.68
CA LEU A 108 7.58 -1.25 -12.63
C LEU A 108 7.21 -0.67 -11.25
N TYR A 109 6.12 0.10 -11.13
CA TYR A 109 5.78 0.84 -9.90
C TYR A 109 6.92 1.78 -9.45
N GLY A 110 7.61 2.37 -10.43
CA GLY A 110 8.73 3.27 -10.21
C GLY A 110 8.40 4.72 -10.52
N ALA A 111 9.36 5.60 -10.22
CA ALA A 111 9.30 7.02 -10.58
C ALA A 111 9.77 7.23 -12.03
N ALA A 112 8.97 7.95 -12.82
CA ALA A 112 9.40 8.50 -14.10
C ALA A 112 10.01 9.88 -13.88
N VAL A 113 11.30 10.03 -14.10
CA VAL A 113 12.03 11.30 -13.92
C VAL A 113 12.76 11.68 -15.21
N LYS A 114 13.20 12.92 -15.32
CA LYS A 114 13.89 13.44 -16.52
C LYS A 114 14.93 14.47 -16.14
N THR A 115 15.91 14.69 -17.01
CA THR A 115 16.82 15.84 -16.91
C THR A 115 16.64 16.84 -18.06
N PRO A 116 16.56 18.15 -17.78
CA PRO A 116 16.37 18.80 -16.48
C PRO A 116 15.07 18.38 -15.78
N SER A 117 15.09 18.28 -14.44
CA SER A 117 13.92 17.92 -13.64
C SER A 117 12.81 18.96 -13.74
N SER A 118 11.57 18.59 -13.41
CA SER A 118 10.42 19.49 -13.47
C SER A 118 10.55 20.71 -12.55
N SER A 119 11.30 20.59 -11.46
CA SER A 119 11.64 21.70 -10.55
C SER A 119 12.44 22.81 -11.25
N LEU A 120 13.09 22.51 -12.39
CA LEU A 120 13.90 23.45 -13.15
C LEU A 120 13.18 24.05 -14.37
N SER A 121 11.89 23.76 -14.57
CA SER A 121 11.16 24.23 -15.76
C SER A 121 11.08 25.75 -15.85
N ALA A 122 11.06 26.44 -14.72
CA ALA A 122 10.96 27.90 -14.65
C ALA A 122 12.28 28.59 -15.03
N ILE A 123 13.44 28.04 -14.62
CA ILE A 123 14.76 28.64 -14.89
C ILE A 123 15.32 28.23 -16.25
N ARG A 124 14.91 27.06 -16.80
CA ARG A 124 15.44 26.52 -18.05
C ARG A 124 15.41 27.50 -19.25
N PRO A 125 14.33 28.26 -19.53
CA PRO A 125 14.30 29.17 -20.67
C PRO A 125 15.41 30.22 -20.67
N LEU A 126 15.86 30.64 -19.48
CA LEU A 126 16.95 31.60 -19.32
C LEU A 126 18.27 31.04 -19.84
N TRP A 127 18.59 29.80 -19.50
CA TRP A 127 19.82 29.12 -19.92
C TRP A 127 19.76 28.65 -21.37
N ASP A 128 18.59 28.21 -21.84
CA ASP A 128 18.36 27.87 -23.24
C ASP A 128 18.53 29.10 -24.14
N HIS A 129 18.10 30.28 -23.69
CA HIS A 129 18.33 31.55 -24.40
C HIS A 129 19.81 31.96 -24.43
N ARG A 130 20.56 31.77 -23.33
CA ARG A 130 22.01 32.04 -23.32
C ARG A 130 22.77 31.14 -24.30
N GLY A 131 22.38 29.86 -24.41
CA GLY A 131 23.05 28.92 -25.30
C GLY A 131 24.52 28.68 -24.93
N GLY A 132 25.29 28.19 -25.91
CA GLY A 132 26.74 28.06 -25.80
C GLY A 132 27.25 27.27 -24.59
N ILE A 133 28.35 27.73 -24.02
CA ILE A 133 29.03 27.09 -22.89
C ILE A 133 28.20 27.13 -21.59
N LEU A 134 27.42 28.19 -21.39
CA LEU A 134 26.59 28.38 -20.20
C LEU A 134 25.38 27.44 -20.21
N ALA A 135 24.73 27.24 -21.35
CA ALA A 135 23.69 26.22 -21.47
C ALA A 135 24.26 24.82 -21.17
N ARG A 136 25.44 24.48 -21.70
CA ARG A 136 26.12 23.21 -21.40
C ARG A 136 26.42 23.06 -19.90
N ALA A 137 26.88 24.11 -19.24
CA ALA A 137 27.11 24.11 -17.79
C ALA A 137 25.81 23.89 -17.00
N PHE A 138 24.70 24.52 -17.42
CA PHE A 138 23.39 24.31 -16.83
C PHE A 138 22.95 22.84 -16.95
N TYR A 139 22.95 22.28 -18.17
CA TYR A 139 22.59 20.88 -18.40
C TYR A 139 23.47 19.91 -17.62
N PHE A 140 24.78 20.19 -17.53
CA PHE A 140 25.72 19.41 -16.73
C PHE A 140 25.32 19.37 -15.25
N ILE A 141 25.04 20.53 -14.64
CA ILE A 141 24.63 20.63 -13.23
C ILE A 141 23.28 19.95 -12.96
N THR A 142 22.35 19.95 -13.92
CA THR A 142 21.05 19.31 -13.71
C THR A 142 21.14 17.82 -13.40
N ASN A 143 22.22 17.14 -13.84
CA ASN A 143 22.50 15.75 -13.48
C ASN A 143 22.75 15.57 -11.97
N TYR A 144 23.41 16.55 -11.34
CA TYR A 144 23.71 16.56 -9.91
C TYR A 144 22.49 16.97 -9.07
N ILE A 145 21.65 17.85 -9.61
CA ILE A 145 20.35 18.18 -8.99
C ILE A 145 19.48 16.92 -8.93
N LEU A 146 19.41 16.14 -10.01
CA LEU A 146 18.66 14.88 -9.99
C LEU A 146 19.25 13.88 -8.98
N GLU A 147 20.58 13.72 -8.89
CA GLU A 147 21.19 12.91 -7.84
C GLU A 147 20.77 13.38 -6.43
N TYR A 148 20.77 14.69 -6.19
CA TYR A 148 20.33 15.25 -4.91
C TYR A 148 18.85 14.94 -4.61
N GLU A 149 17.96 15.08 -5.60
CA GLU A 149 16.53 14.73 -5.45
C GLU A 149 16.34 13.25 -5.11
N ILE A 150 17.14 12.35 -5.72
CA ILE A 150 17.13 10.91 -5.40
C ILE A 150 17.65 10.67 -3.98
N ARG A 151 18.77 11.30 -3.60
CA ARG A 151 19.44 11.04 -2.32
C ARG A 151 18.73 11.66 -1.12
N SER A 152 18.06 12.79 -1.31
CA SER A 152 17.33 13.49 -0.25
C SER A 152 15.96 12.87 0.07
N GLY A 153 15.53 11.85 -0.69
CA GLY A 153 14.23 11.21 -0.52
C GLY A 153 13.07 12.00 -1.13
N ILE A 154 13.35 13.06 -1.90
CA ILE A 154 12.34 13.76 -2.71
C ILE A 154 11.72 12.79 -3.72
N ILE A 155 12.55 11.92 -4.31
CA ILE A 155 12.09 10.75 -5.06
C ILE A 155 12.11 9.56 -4.11
N SER A 156 10.93 9.11 -3.70
CA SER A 156 10.77 8.11 -2.63
C SER A 156 10.83 6.67 -3.17
N GLU A 157 10.48 6.47 -4.43
CA GLU A 157 10.37 5.18 -5.11
C GLU A 157 11.72 4.48 -5.22
N ASP A 158 11.73 3.16 -5.11
CA ASP A 158 12.97 2.36 -5.18
C ASP A 158 13.43 2.09 -6.61
N ILE A 159 12.51 2.16 -7.57
CA ILE A 159 12.81 2.02 -9.00
C ILE A 159 12.67 3.40 -9.64
N ILE A 160 13.72 3.83 -10.34
CA ILE A 160 13.78 5.17 -10.92
C ILE A 160 14.10 5.01 -12.39
N VAL A 161 13.18 5.44 -13.26
CA VAL A 161 13.35 5.41 -14.72
C VAL A 161 13.59 6.82 -15.21
N ILE A 162 14.78 7.07 -15.75
CA ILE A 162 15.28 8.40 -16.08
C ILE A 162 15.23 8.62 -17.61
N ASP A 163 14.51 9.65 -18.05
CA ASP A 163 14.57 10.21 -19.41
C ASP A 163 15.74 11.18 -19.50
N ARG A 164 16.86 10.69 -20.05
CA ARG A 164 18.16 11.37 -20.17
C ARG A 164 18.86 11.66 -18.84
N TRP A 165 20.16 11.43 -18.78
CA TRP A 165 20.99 11.85 -17.65
C TRP A 165 22.37 12.33 -18.13
N TYR A 166 23.45 11.95 -17.44
CA TYR A 166 24.80 12.41 -17.78
C TYR A 166 25.22 11.94 -19.18
N ALA A 167 24.81 10.73 -19.61
CA ALA A 167 25.18 10.20 -20.91
C ALA A 167 24.69 11.12 -22.06
N SER A 168 23.48 11.68 -21.95
CA SER A 168 22.97 12.69 -22.89
C SER A 168 23.83 13.95 -22.93
N THR A 169 24.23 14.46 -21.75
CA THR A 169 25.09 15.66 -21.66
C THR A 169 26.41 15.44 -22.38
N LEU A 170 27.03 14.28 -22.16
CA LEU A 170 28.27 13.89 -22.80
C LEU A 170 28.10 13.72 -24.32
N ALA A 171 27.18 12.84 -24.73
CA ALA A 171 27.04 12.43 -26.13
C ALA A 171 26.75 13.61 -27.06
N TYR A 172 25.83 14.51 -26.65
CA TYR A 172 25.50 15.69 -27.44
C TYR A 172 26.62 16.74 -27.45
N THR A 173 27.38 16.86 -26.36
CA THR A 173 28.49 17.82 -26.27
C THR A 173 29.68 17.42 -27.13
N VAL A 174 30.02 16.12 -27.14
CA VAL A 174 31.13 15.63 -27.96
C VAL A 174 30.76 15.52 -29.44
N ALA A 175 29.53 15.09 -29.77
CA ALA A 175 29.12 14.84 -31.14
C ALA A 175 28.78 16.11 -31.94
N TYR A 176 28.37 17.20 -31.26
CA TYR A 176 28.01 18.46 -31.90
C TYR A 176 28.97 19.60 -31.51
N ARG A 177 29.95 19.85 -32.37
CA ARG A 177 30.99 20.88 -32.23
C ARG A 177 30.98 21.84 -33.43
N PRO A 178 30.02 22.79 -33.48
CA PRO A 178 29.90 23.72 -34.62
C PRO A 178 31.06 24.73 -34.70
N ASP A 179 31.89 24.78 -33.66
CA ASP A 179 33.13 25.57 -33.55
C ASP A 179 34.34 24.92 -34.24
N LEU A 180 34.22 23.68 -34.73
CA LEU A 180 35.26 23.00 -35.49
C LEU A 180 35.00 23.11 -36.99
N ASP A 181 36.04 23.43 -37.76
CA ASP A 181 36.02 23.43 -39.23
C ASP A 181 36.03 22.00 -39.84
N THR A 182 36.19 20.96 -39.01
CA THR A 182 36.32 19.55 -39.44
C THR A 182 35.30 18.65 -38.74
N GLU A 183 34.96 17.53 -39.38
CA GLU A 183 34.10 16.51 -38.77
C GLU A 183 34.69 15.99 -37.45
N VAL A 184 33.82 15.80 -36.45
CA VAL A 184 34.20 15.28 -35.14
C VAL A 184 34.64 13.83 -35.27
N ASN A 185 35.92 13.57 -34.99
CA ASN A 185 36.45 12.21 -34.90
C ASN A 185 36.48 11.73 -33.45
N LEU A 186 35.44 10.98 -33.03
CA LEU A 186 35.32 10.47 -31.67
C LEU A 186 36.47 9.54 -31.26
N SER A 187 37.09 8.82 -32.21
CA SER A 187 38.18 7.90 -31.89
C SER A 187 39.49 8.59 -31.52
N GLN A 188 39.60 9.90 -31.78
CA GLN A 188 40.75 10.72 -31.40
C GLN A 188 40.60 11.35 -30.01
N LEU A 189 39.40 11.28 -29.41
CA LEU A 189 39.19 11.78 -28.06
C LEU A 189 39.82 10.82 -27.03
N PRO A 190 40.49 11.34 -25.98
CA PRO A 190 41.01 10.53 -24.90
C PRO A 190 39.90 9.71 -24.21
N SER A 191 40.24 8.52 -23.71
CA SER A 191 39.27 7.60 -23.12
C SER A 191 38.61 8.14 -21.85
N GLU A 192 39.25 9.10 -21.21
CA GLU A 192 38.84 9.82 -20.01
C GLU A 192 37.62 10.70 -20.27
N VAL A 193 37.46 11.21 -21.50
CA VAL A 193 36.29 12.01 -21.93
C VAL A 193 34.99 11.24 -21.76
N PHE A 194 35.05 9.92 -21.92
CA PHE A 194 33.89 9.03 -21.86
C PHE A 194 33.58 8.50 -20.46
N GLN A 195 34.33 8.90 -19.44
CA GLN A 195 34.12 8.44 -18.07
C GLN A 195 32.98 9.21 -17.39
N TRP A 196 32.17 8.49 -16.63
CA TRP A 196 31.22 9.09 -15.70
C TRP A 196 31.95 9.97 -14.69
N PRO A 197 31.43 11.16 -14.33
CA PRO A 197 32.10 12.06 -13.41
C PRO A 197 32.32 11.36 -12.07
N SER A 198 33.55 11.43 -11.56
CA SER A 198 33.92 10.73 -10.32
C SER A 198 33.13 11.22 -9.11
N ASP A 199 32.65 12.46 -9.17
CA ASP A 199 31.89 13.12 -8.14
C ASP A 199 30.37 12.98 -8.35
N LEU A 200 29.89 12.46 -9.50
CA LEU A 200 28.50 12.04 -9.66
C LEU A 200 28.38 10.58 -9.20
N HIS A 201 28.01 10.40 -7.93
CA HIS A 201 28.16 9.14 -7.21
C HIS A 201 27.15 8.07 -7.63
N LEU A 202 25.93 8.47 -7.98
CA LEU A 202 24.93 7.55 -8.50
C LEU A 202 25.22 7.24 -9.97
N LYS A 203 25.04 5.97 -10.35
CA LYS A 203 25.18 5.47 -11.72
C LYS A 203 23.99 4.56 -12.03
N PRO A 204 23.54 4.50 -13.28
CA PRO A 204 22.43 3.62 -13.64
C PRO A 204 22.83 2.14 -13.52
N ASN A 205 21.93 1.31 -12.98
CA ASN A 205 22.06 -0.14 -12.98
C ASN A 205 21.93 -0.70 -14.41
N VAL A 206 21.07 -0.07 -15.20
CA VAL A 206 20.82 -0.41 -16.61
C VAL A 206 20.66 0.88 -17.40
N MET A 207 21.46 1.05 -18.46
CA MET A 207 21.27 2.06 -19.48
C MET A 207 20.74 1.39 -20.75
N LEU A 208 19.57 1.83 -21.24
CA LEU A 208 18.98 1.37 -22.50
C LEU A 208 19.16 2.45 -23.58
N LEU A 209 19.93 2.11 -24.62
CA LEU A 209 20.17 2.95 -25.78
C LEU A 209 19.14 2.64 -26.87
N LEU A 210 18.21 3.56 -27.13
CA LEU A 210 17.20 3.42 -28.19
C LEU A 210 17.84 3.65 -29.55
N ASP A 211 18.04 2.56 -30.28
CA ASP A 211 18.51 2.56 -31.66
C ASP A 211 17.31 2.56 -32.62
N ILE A 212 17.18 3.62 -33.41
CA ILE A 212 16.04 3.86 -34.29
C ILE A 212 16.54 4.15 -35.70
N ASP A 213 15.89 3.55 -36.67
CA ASP A 213 16.12 3.84 -38.07
C ASP A 213 15.78 5.33 -38.37
N PRO A 214 16.65 6.07 -39.08
CA PRO A 214 16.43 7.48 -39.36
C PRO A 214 15.10 7.78 -40.07
N GLN A 215 14.64 6.91 -40.97
CA GLN A 215 13.38 7.08 -41.68
C GLN A 215 12.20 6.88 -40.72
N VAL A 216 12.24 5.82 -39.91
CA VAL A 216 11.19 5.56 -38.90
C VAL A 216 11.11 6.71 -37.89
N ARG A 217 12.25 7.29 -37.50
CA ARG A 217 12.31 8.49 -36.66
C ARG A 217 11.62 9.67 -37.33
N GLN A 218 11.93 9.95 -38.59
CA GLN A 218 11.33 11.07 -39.35
C GLN A 218 9.82 10.90 -39.46
N ASP A 219 9.34 9.71 -39.84
CA ASP A 219 7.91 9.41 -39.96
C ASP A 219 7.17 9.65 -38.62
N ARG A 220 7.78 9.27 -37.49
CA ARG A 220 7.22 9.51 -36.14
C ARG A 220 7.18 10.99 -35.77
N ILE A 221 8.14 11.78 -36.22
CA ILE A 221 8.16 13.24 -35.99
C ILE A 221 7.07 13.90 -36.84
N GLU A 222 6.94 13.50 -38.11
CA GLU A 222 5.91 14.03 -39.00
C GLU A 222 4.49 13.67 -38.56
N ASN A 223 4.26 12.44 -38.11
CA ASN A 223 2.94 12.03 -37.61
C ASN A 223 2.56 12.80 -36.33
N ARG A 224 3.51 13.09 -35.44
CA ARG A 224 3.28 13.97 -34.28
C ARG A 224 2.87 15.39 -34.67
N LYS A 225 3.46 15.94 -35.75
CA LYS A 225 3.06 17.25 -36.29
C LYS A 225 1.62 17.22 -36.82
N LYS A 226 1.15 16.09 -37.35
CA LYS A 226 -0.20 15.92 -37.92
C LYS A 226 -1.29 15.69 -36.85
N GLU A 227 -0.99 14.97 -35.78
CA GLU A 227 -1.98 14.56 -34.76
C GLU A 227 -2.28 15.64 -33.68
N GLY A 228 -1.72 16.86 -33.80
CA GLY A 228 -1.98 17.95 -32.85
C GLY A 228 -1.43 17.70 -31.44
N GLY A 229 -0.65 16.64 -31.25
CA GLY A 229 0.01 16.28 -30.00
C GLY A 229 1.14 17.24 -29.70
N GLY A 230 0.80 18.42 -29.17
CA GLY A 230 1.68 19.31 -28.42
C GLY A 230 3.09 19.40 -28.99
N ALA A 231 3.22 19.97 -30.19
CA ALA A 231 4.48 20.58 -30.58
C ALA A 231 4.76 21.69 -29.54
N SER A 232 5.53 21.39 -28.50
CA SER A 232 6.36 22.46 -27.97
C SER A 232 7.24 22.88 -29.15
N ARG A 233 6.90 24.03 -29.73
CA ARG A 233 7.79 25.00 -30.35
C ARG A 233 9.13 24.39 -30.75
N PHE A 234 9.34 24.18 -32.05
CA PHE A 234 10.66 24.10 -32.69
C PHE A 234 11.77 23.50 -31.81
N ASN A 235 11.94 22.17 -31.81
CA ASN A 235 13.11 21.56 -31.16
C ASN A 235 14.34 21.75 -32.06
N PRO A 236 15.33 22.57 -31.68
CA PRO A 236 16.47 22.86 -32.55
C PRO A 236 17.30 21.62 -32.89
N TRP A 237 17.23 20.56 -32.05
CA TRP A 237 17.92 19.30 -32.32
C TRP A 237 17.27 18.48 -33.44
N ASP A 238 15.96 18.60 -33.67
CA ASP A 238 15.33 17.89 -34.77
C ASP A 238 15.82 18.42 -36.13
N ASP A 239 16.00 19.74 -36.24
CA ASP A 239 16.56 20.38 -37.43
C ASP A 239 18.05 20.07 -37.59
N ARG A 240 18.83 20.10 -36.50
CA ARG A 240 20.25 19.72 -36.56
C ARG A 240 20.43 18.27 -36.99
N LEU A 241 19.62 17.36 -36.47
CA LEU A 241 19.66 15.95 -36.86
C LEU A 241 19.23 15.72 -38.31
N ALA A 242 18.48 16.64 -38.91
CA ALA A 242 18.12 16.60 -40.33
C ALA A 242 19.15 17.27 -41.26
N THR A 243 19.91 18.25 -40.75
CA THR A 243 20.79 19.10 -41.56
C THR A 243 22.29 18.78 -41.43
N VAL A 244 22.72 18.25 -40.28
CA VAL A 244 24.13 17.92 -40.01
C VAL A 244 24.39 16.45 -40.36
N PRO A 245 25.24 16.16 -41.36
CA PRO A 245 25.59 14.79 -41.74
C PRO A 245 26.15 14.00 -40.56
N ASN A 246 25.80 12.71 -40.48
CA ASN A 246 26.31 11.75 -39.49
C ASN A 246 26.07 12.10 -38.01
N LEU A 247 25.38 13.21 -37.68
CA LEU A 247 25.21 13.66 -36.29
C LEU A 247 24.50 12.62 -35.41
N ALA A 248 23.44 11.99 -35.93
CA ALA A 248 22.73 10.93 -35.22
C ALA A 248 23.64 9.74 -34.90
N THR A 249 24.46 9.32 -35.87
CA THR A 249 25.45 8.24 -35.72
C THR A 249 26.50 8.62 -34.69
N ASN A 250 27.05 9.83 -34.78
CA ASN A 250 28.06 10.33 -33.83
C ASN A 250 27.51 10.38 -32.40
N ILE A 251 26.27 10.84 -32.21
CA ILE A 251 25.61 10.82 -30.90
C ILE A 251 25.48 9.39 -30.38
N MET A 252 25.03 8.45 -31.21
CA MET A 252 24.90 7.04 -30.83
C MET A 252 26.23 6.37 -30.51
N ASP A 253 27.29 6.68 -31.24
CA ASP A 253 28.62 6.13 -30.99
C ASP A 253 29.26 6.75 -29.74
N ALA A 254 28.98 8.01 -29.45
CA ALA A 254 29.34 8.62 -28.18
C ALA A 254 28.61 7.95 -27.00
N PHE A 255 27.30 7.66 -27.12
CA PHE A 255 26.55 6.91 -26.11
C PHE A 255 27.15 5.53 -25.82
N LYS A 256 27.51 4.77 -26.86
CA LYS A 256 28.12 3.44 -26.73
C LYS A 256 29.49 3.50 -26.03
N SER A 257 30.16 4.64 -26.10
CA SER A 257 31.50 4.84 -25.56
C SER A 257 31.48 5.24 -24.07
N VAL A 258 30.33 5.67 -23.52
CA VAL A 258 30.18 6.06 -22.10
C VAL A 258 30.52 4.91 -21.16
N LYS A 259 31.42 5.17 -20.21
CA LYS A 259 31.86 4.25 -19.16
C LYS A 259 31.32 4.72 -17.81
N GLY A 260 30.73 3.82 -17.04
CA GLY A 260 30.16 4.16 -15.73
C GLY A 260 28.86 3.43 -15.42
N PRO A 261 27.85 3.44 -16.32
CA PRO A 261 26.69 2.57 -16.21
C PRO A 261 27.11 1.13 -15.91
N ILE A 262 26.42 0.46 -14.99
CA ILE A 262 26.76 -0.93 -14.61
C ILE A 262 26.56 -1.84 -15.83
N ARG A 263 25.47 -1.60 -16.58
CA ARG A 263 25.12 -2.36 -17.78
C ARG A 263 24.56 -1.44 -18.83
N THR A 264 24.96 -1.65 -20.08
CA THR A 264 24.49 -0.89 -21.24
C THR A 264 23.93 -1.86 -22.27
N HIS A 265 22.72 -1.60 -22.75
CA HIS A 265 22.08 -2.39 -23.79
C HIS A 265 21.58 -1.51 -24.92
N VAL A 266 21.77 -1.95 -26.15
CA VAL A 266 21.13 -1.37 -27.32
C VAL A 266 19.77 -2.01 -27.51
N LEU A 267 18.73 -1.20 -27.60
CA LEU A 267 17.34 -1.60 -27.78
C LEU A 267 16.84 -1.13 -29.14
N ASN A 268 16.34 -2.05 -29.96
CA ASN A 268 15.73 -1.73 -31.24
C ASN A 268 14.40 -1.00 -31.02
N ALA A 269 14.37 0.29 -31.37
CA ALA A 269 13.22 1.17 -31.18
C ALA A 269 12.31 1.28 -32.41
N ASN A 270 12.53 0.48 -33.47
CA ASN A 270 11.75 0.53 -34.71
C ASN A 270 10.32 -0.02 -34.56
N GLY A 271 10.09 -0.92 -33.59
CA GLY A 271 8.79 -1.55 -33.34
C GLY A 271 7.72 -0.60 -32.78
N THR A 272 6.53 -1.13 -32.50
CA THR A 272 5.43 -0.38 -31.87
C THR A 272 5.77 -0.02 -30.42
N LYS A 273 5.06 0.96 -29.83
CA LYS A 273 5.23 1.32 -28.40
C LYS A 273 5.16 0.11 -27.46
N VAL A 274 4.22 -0.81 -27.72
CA VAL A 274 4.02 -2.04 -26.93
C VAL A 274 5.19 -3.01 -27.12
N GLN A 275 5.66 -3.18 -28.36
CA GLN A 275 6.79 -4.07 -28.64
C GLN A 275 8.07 -3.57 -27.99
N VAL A 276 8.40 -2.28 -28.17
CA VAL A 276 9.61 -1.67 -27.58
C VAL A 276 9.56 -1.72 -26.05
N GLN A 277 8.38 -1.51 -25.44
CA GLN A 277 8.20 -1.66 -24.01
C GLN A 277 8.44 -3.10 -23.54
N LYS A 278 7.88 -4.09 -24.25
CA LYS A 278 8.10 -5.50 -23.94
C LYS A 278 9.58 -5.86 -23.99
N ASP A 279 10.26 -5.48 -25.08
CA ASP A 279 11.68 -5.78 -25.27
C ASP A 279 12.55 -5.10 -24.20
N ALA A 280 12.22 -3.85 -23.82
CA ALA A 280 12.86 -3.18 -22.69
C ALA A 280 12.64 -3.93 -21.36
N MET A 281 11.40 -4.36 -21.08
CA MET A 281 11.07 -5.12 -19.87
C MET A 281 11.81 -6.46 -19.82
N ASP A 282 11.94 -7.17 -20.94
CA ASP A 282 12.67 -8.44 -21.01
C ASP A 282 14.17 -8.27 -20.70
N ILE A 283 14.77 -7.12 -21.03
CA ILE A 283 16.14 -6.78 -20.64
C ILE A 283 16.19 -6.43 -19.15
N ILE A 284 15.32 -5.53 -18.69
CA ILE A 284 15.30 -5.04 -17.31
C ILE A 284 15.08 -6.19 -16.32
N GLN A 285 14.13 -7.09 -16.59
CA GLN A 285 13.76 -8.19 -15.69
C GLN A 285 14.93 -9.14 -15.38
N LYS A 286 15.86 -9.32 -16.32
CA LYS A 286 17.06 -10.16 -16.12
C LYS A 286 17.94 -9.65 -14.97
N TYR A 287 18.00 -8.34 -14.80
CA TYR A 287 18.84 -7.67 -13.80
C TYR A 287 18.05 -7.23 -12.58
N TYR A 288 16.77 -6.90 -12.77
CA TYR A 288 15.85 -6.54 -11.71
C TYR A 288 15.86 -7.57 -10.57
N GLN A 289 15.75 -8.87 -10.88
CA GLN A 289 15.76 -9.92 -9.85
C GLN A 289 17.13 -10.15 -9.19
N GLN A 290 18.22 -9.73 -9.84
CA GLN A 290 19.59 -9.89 -9.34
C GLN A 290 19.99 -8.74 -8.41
N ASP A 291 19.58 -7.52 -8.77
CA ASP A 291 20.00 -6.28 -8.10
C ASP A 291 18.95 -5.78 -7.08
N LEU A 292 17.66 -6.03 -7.32
CA LEU A 292 16.59 -5.83 -6.35
C LEU A 292 16.22 -7.18 -5.76
N LYS A 293 16.38 -7.35 -4.45
CA LYS A 293 15.83 -8.52 -3.74
C LYS A 293 14.34 -8.27 -3.53
N PRO A 294 13.40 -8.87 -4.30
CA PRO A 294 11.97 -8.61 -4.13
C PRO A 294 11.49 -8.94 -2.70
N GLN A 295 12.26 -9.79 -2.03
CA GLN A 295 12.15 -10.15 -0.63
C GLN A 295 12.11 -8.92 0.29
N GLU A 296 12.93 -7.89 0.03
CA GLU A 296 12.99 -6.67 0.85
C GLU A 296 11.73 -5.79 0.64
N PHE A 297 11.11 -5.84 -0.53
CA PHE A 297 9.90 -5.06 -0.84
C PHE A 297 8.62 -5.73 -0.29
N PHE A 298 8.60 -7.06 -0.23
CA PHE A 298 7.45 -7.84 0.22
C PHE A 298 7.61 -8.47 1.60
N GLU A 299 8.70 -8.17 2.30
CA GLU A 299 9.00 -8.73 3.63
C GLU A 299 7.84 -8.54 4.60
N HIS A 300 7.20 -7.36 4.52
CA HIS A 300 6.16 -6.93 5.44
C HIS A 300 4.73 -6.99 4.86
N ASP A 301 4.57 -7.31 3.57
CA ASP A 301 3.25 -7.39 2.91
C ASP A 301 3.21 -8.50 1.83
N PRO A 302 3.09 -9.76 2.26
CA PRO A 302 2.99 -10.89 1.33
C PRO A 302 1.70 -10.87 0.50
N LEU A 303 0.60 -10.29 0.98
CA LEU A 303 -0.63 -10.20 0.18
C LEU A 303 -0.48 -9.20 -0.96
N ASN A 304 0.29 -8.13 -0.78
CA ASN A 304 0.65 -7.24 -1.88
C ASN A 304 1.48 -7.95 -2.95
N TRP A 305 2.32 -8.91 -2.58
CA TRP A 305 3.00 -9.75 -3.56
C TRP A 305 2.00 -10.61 -4.34
N LEU A 306 1.03 -11.26 -3.69
CA LEU A 306 -0.04 -12.00 -4.39
C LEU A 306 -0.77 -11.11 -5.40
N ARG A 307 -1.16 -9.89 -4.98
CA ARG A 307 -1.80 -8.89 -5.86
C ARG A 307 -0.93 -8.54 -7.06
N ASN A 308 0.35 -8.27 -6.82
CA ASN A 308 1.29 -7.90 -7.88
C ASN A 308 1.48 -9.03 -8.90
N ASP A 309 1.54 -10.27 -8.45
CA ASP A 309 1.62 -11.42 -9.37
C ASP A 309 0.30 -11.61 -10.13
N ALA A 310 -0.85 -11.50 -9.46
CA ALA A 310 -2.16 -11.61 -10.10
C ALA A 310 -2.42 -10.50 -11.13
N MET A 311 -2.02 -9.26 -10.82
CA MET A 311 -2.16 -8.11 -11.70
C MET A 311 -1.29 -8.22 -12.96
N LYS A 312 -0.05 -8.73 -12.83
CA LYS A 312 0.82 -9.01 -14.00
C LYS A 312 0.20 -10.03 -14.95
N LEU A 313 -0.64 -10.92 -14.44
CA LEU A 313 -1.40 -11.90 -15.21
C LEU A 313 -2.75 -11.35 -15.71
N GLY A 314 -3.08 -10.08 -15.44
CA GLY A 314 -4.36 -9.47 -15.81
C GLY A 314 -5.55 -10.01 -15.02
N LEU A 315 -5.32 -10.66 -13.88
CA LEU A 315 -6.38 -11.26 -13.06
C LEU A 315 -7.06 -10.24 -12.13
N CYS A 316 -6.32 -9.21 -11.71
CA CYS A 316 -6.81 -8.12 -10.87
C CYS A 316 -6.28 -6.75 -11.30
N ASP A 317 -6.93 -5.69 -10.83
CA ASP A 317 -6.50 -4.31 -10.97
C ASP A 317 -5.51 -3.90 -9.86
N GLU A 318 -5.13 -2.61 -9.85
CA GLU A 318 -4.20 -2.02 -8.88
C GLU A 318 -4.74 -2.01 -7.43
N ASP A 319 -6.06 -2.05 -7.26
CA ASP A 319 -6.73 -2.17 -5.96
C ASP A 319 -6.80 -3.64 -5.49
N GLY A 320 -6.30 -4.59 -6.28
CA GLY A 320 -6.40 -6.02 -6.02
C GLY A 320 -7.79 -6.58 -6.28
N ARG A 321 -8.66 -5.87 -7.00
CA ARG A 321 -10.01 -6.33 -7.37
C ARG A 321 -9.96 -7.10 -8.67
N ARG A 322 -10.78 -8.14 -8.76
CA ARG A 322 -10.85 -9.00 -9.94
C ARG A 322 -11.19 -8.19 -11.20
N CYS A 323 -10.39 -8.37 -12.24
CA CYS A 323 -10.65 -7.80 -13.57
C CYS A 323 -11.91 -8.40 -14.20
N HIS A 324 -12.54 -7.64 -15.11
CA HIS A 324 -13.72 -8.11 -15.82
C HIS A 324 -13.42 -9.40 -16.60
N HIS A 325 -14.26 -10.42 -16.42
CA HIS A 325 -14.11 -11.77 -17.00
C HIS A 325 -12.83 -12.56 -16.64
N ALA A 326 -11.96 -12.06 -15.77
CA ALA A 326 -10.76 -12.80 -15.37
C ALA A 326 -11.13 -14.12 -14.66
N LEU A 327 -10.51 -15.24 -15.02
CA LEU A 327 -10.66 -16.52 -14.32
C LEU A 327 -9.69 -16.57 -13.12
N TRP A 328 -9.99 -15.77 -12.09
CA TRP A 328 -9.18 -15.72 -10.88
C TRP A 328 -9.77 -16.65 -9.82
N ASN A 329 -9.21 -17.86 -9.68
CA ASN A 329 -9.70 -18.91 -8.80
C ASN A 329 -8.59 -19.46 -7.89
N LEU A 330 -8.95 -19.97 -6.71
CA LEU A 330 -8.06 -20.69 -5.81
C LEU A 330 -8.75 -21.94 -5.26
N GLN A 331 -7.98 -22.85 -4.70
CA GLN A 331 -8.49 -23.98 -3.91
C GLN A 331 -8.51 -23.60 -2.43
N VAL A 332 -9.62 -23.87 -1.75
CA VAL A 332 -9.78 -23.73 -0.30
C VAL A 332 -10.01 -25.10 0.31
N SER A 333 -9.30 -25.39 1.38
CA SER A 333 -9.46 -26.58 2.21
C SER A 333 -9.79 -26.18 3.64
N PHE A 334 -10.78 -26.82 4.26
CA PHE A 334 -11.13 -26.58 5.67
C PHE A 334 -11.65 -27.86 6.31
N SER A 335 -11.51 -27.96 7.63
CA SER A 335 -12.01 -29.09 8.41
C SER A 335 -13.42 -28.81 8.92
N THR A 336 -14.33 -29.78 8.77
CA THR A 336 -15.69 -29.73 9.33
C THR A 336 -15.81 -30.42 10.69
N GLY A 337 -14.69 -30.93 11.23
CA GLY A 337 -14.65 -31.68 12.48
C GLY A 337 -13.44 -32.60 12.57
N THR A 338 -13.22 -33.19 13.75
CA THR A 338 -12.02 -34.02 14.02
C THR A 338 -12.04 -35.39 13.33
N ALA A 339 -13.18 -35.83 12.80
CA ALA A 339 -13.36 -37.17 12.23
C ALA A 339 -13.69 -37.17 10.72
N THR A 340 -13.86 -36.01 10.08
CA THR A 340 -14.19 -35.91 8.66
C THR A 340 -12.99 -35.47 7.83
N PRO A 341 -12.78 -36.02 6.63
CA PRO A 341 -11.79 -35.51 5.69
C PRO A 341 -12.00 -34.01 5.42
N PRO A 342 -10.93 -33.23 5.20
CA PRO A 342 -11.08 -31.82 4.89
C PRO A 342 -11.83 -31.64 3.55
N VAL A 343 -12.72 -30.65 3.52
CA VAL A 343 -13.47 -30.30 2.32
C VAL A 343 -12.59 -29.44 1.43
N LEU A 344 -12.32 -29.88 0.21
CA LEU A 344 -11.58 -29.12 -0.80
C LEU A 344 -12.55 -28.53 -1.83
N LYS A 345 -12.53 -27.21 -2.06
CA LYS A 345 -13.34 -26.53 -3.08
C LYS A 345 -12.53 -25.56 -3.90
N THR A 346 -12.90 -25.40 -5.18
CA THR A 346 -12.40 -24.30 -6.02
C THR A 346 -13.35 -23.12 -5.92
N VAL A 347 -12.82 -21.94 -5.60
CA VAL A 347 -13.61 -20.71 -5.42
C VAL A 347 -13.05 -19.59 -6.28
N GLY A 348 -13.93 -18.70 -6.74
CA GLY A 348 -13.53 -17.51 -7.50
C GLY A 348 -13.20 -16.36 -6.55
N LEU A 349 -12.00 -15.79 -6.69
CA LEU A 349 -11.60 -14.60 -5.95
C LEU A 349 -12.46 -13.41 -6.37
N ASN A 350 -12.69 -12.52 -5.40
CA ASN A 350 -13.32 -11.23 -5.60
C ASN A 350 -12.27 -10.11 -5.56
N HIS A 351 -11.52 -10.03 -4.47
CA HIS A 351 -10.40 -9.11 -4.31
C HIS A 351 -9.45 -9.58 -3.21
N VAL A 352 -8.26 -9.00 -3.18
CA VAL A 352 -7.27 -9.18 -2.11
C VAL A 352 -6.94 -7.79 -1.56
N ASP A 353 -7.02 -7.62 -0.25
CA ASP A 353 -6.53 -6.41 0.42
C ASP A 353 -5.24 -6.71 1.21
N SER A 354 -4.75 -5.75 2.01
CA SER A 354 -3.52 -5.92 2.80
C SER A 354 -3.66 -6.94 3.95
N ASN A 355 -4.89 -7.34 4.30
CA ASN A 355 -5.17 -8.15 5.48
C ASN A 355 -5.72 -9.54 5.14
N CYS A 356 -6.49 -9.66 4.06
CA CYS A 356 -7.24 -10.86 3.75
C CYS A 356 -7.58 -11.02 2.26
N ILE A 357 -8.01 -12.23 1.93
CA ILE A 357 -8.43 -12.65 0.58
C ILE A 357 -9.94 -12.86 0.59
N TYR A 358 -10.66 -12.20 -0.31
CA TYR A 358 -12.11 -12.29 -0.42
C TYR A 358 -12.50 -13.16 -1.61
N TYR A 359 -13.48 -14.05 -1.40
CA TYR A 359 -14.02 -14.90 -2.46
C TYR A 359 -15.50 -15.19 -2.24
N TRP A 360 -16.23 -15.46 -3.32
CA TRP A 360 -17.64 -15.86 -3.25
C TRP A 360 -17.77 -17.36 -3.35
N SER A 361 -18.76 -17.91 -2.64
CA SER A 361 -19.15 -19.31 -2.74
C SER A 361 -20.62 -19.51 -2.40
N SER A 362 -21.15 -20.68 -2.75
CA SER A 362 -22.45 -21.17 -2.31
C SER A 362 -22.59 -21.13 -0.79
N SER A 363 -23.77 -20.79 -0.27
CA SER A 363 -24.06 -20.79 1.18
C SER A 363 -23.97 -22.16 1.84
N SER A 364 -24.03 -23.25 1.07
CA SER A 364 -23.92 -24.63 1.55
C SER A 364 -22.51 -25.04 1.99
N LEU A 365 -21.57 -24.10 2.08
CA LEU A 365 -20.18 -24.36 2.42
C LEU A 365 -20.00 -24.88 3.86
N LEU A 366 -20.69 -24.25 4.81
CA LEU A 366 -20.54 -24.46 6.25
C LEU A 366 -21.82 -24.02 6.97
N ASP A 367 -22.23 -24.75 8.02
CA ASP A 367 -23.39 -24.38 8.86
C ASP A 367 -23.18 -23.01 9.55
N ASP A 368 -24.25 -22.23 9.60
CA ASP A 368 -24.23 -20.77 9.72
C ASP A 368 -23.64 -20.20 11.03
N GLU A 369 -23.71 -20.91 12.17
CA GLU A 369 -23.38 -20.30 13.48
C GLU A 369 -21.89 -20.36 13.85
N ASN A 370 -21.18 -21.43 13.48
CA ASN A 370 -19.76 -21.59 13.89
C ASN A 370 -18.79 -20.74 13.05
N CYS A 371 -19.22 -20.28 11.88
CA CYS A 371 -18.36 -19.60 10.91
C CYS A 371 -18.04 -18.15 11.25
N ASN A 372 -18.86 -17.49 12.06
CA ASN A 372 -18.64 -16.11 12.45
C ASN A 372 -17.47 -15.98 13.44
N ASN A 373 -17.25 -17.04 14.23
CA ASN A 373 -16.07 -17.18 15.08
C ASN A 373 -14.85 -17.65 14.28
N GLY A 374 -15.03 -18.11 13.05
CA GLY A 374 -13.96 -18.44 12.11
C GLY A 374 -13.49 -19.89 12.15
N VAL A 375 -13.05 -20.37 10.99
CA VAL A 375 -12.72 -21.78 10.75
C VAL A 375 -11.31 -21.90 10.19
N SER A 376 -10.45 -22.68 10.84
CA SER A 376 -9.10 -22.96 10.36
C SER A 376 -9.14 -23.55 8.96
N SER A 377 -8.38 -22.95 8.05
CA SER A 377 -8.45 -23.25 6.63
C SER A 377 -7.08 -23.08 5.96
N SER A 378 -6.94 -23.70 4.80
CA SER A 378 -5.78 -23.54 3.94
C SER A 378 -6.23 -23.18 2.54
N ILE A 379 -5.41 -22.41 1.82
CA ILE A 379 -5.64 -22.07 0.43
C ILE A 379 -4.43 -22.45 -0.43
N LEU A 380 -4.70 -22.76 -1.69
CA LEU A 380 -3.70 -22.97 -2.73
C LEU A 380 -4.12 -22.18 -3.98
N TRP A 381 -3.26 -21.28 -4.42
CA TRP A 381 -3.36 -20.63 -5.73
C TRP A 381 -2.16 -21.03 -6.57
N CYS A 382 -2.42 -21.48 -7.81
CA CYS A 382 -1.39 -21.83 -8.78
C CYS A 382 -1.59 -20.99 -10.04
N ALA A 383 -0.49 -20.47 -10.59
CA ALA A 383 -0.52 -19.71 -11.83
C ALA A 383 0.79 -19.86 -12.63
N GLY A 384 0.77 -19.45 -13.90
CA GLY A 384 1.92 -19.52 -14.80
C GLY A 384 2.03 -20.84 -15.54
N ASP A 385 2.92 -20.86 -16.54
CA ASP A 385 3.21 -22.04 -17.34
C ASP A 385 4.44 -22.78 -16.79
N TYR A 386 4.43 -24.10 -16.87
CA TYR A 386 5.60 -24.91 -16.57
C TYR A 386 6.79 -24.49 -17.46
N PRO A 387 8.01 -24.33 -16.91
CA PRO A 387 8.44 -24.60 -15.54
C PRO A 387 8.48 -23.35 -14.64
N LEU A 388 7.84 -22.24 -15.04
CA LEU A 388 7.80 -20.96 -14.33
C LEU A 388 6.55 -20.81 -13.45
N GLU A 389 5.97 -21.93 -13.03
CA GLU A 389 4.80 -21.94 -12.16
C GLU A 389 5.06 -21.21 -10.84
N PHE A 390 4.04 -20.47 -10.41
CA PHE A 390 3.95 -19.81 -9.11
C PHE A 390 2.93 -20.59 -8.29
N GLN A 391 3.35 -21.09 -7.13
CA GLN A 391 2.43 -21.69 -6.18
C GLN A 391 2.41 -20.85 -4.90
N TRP A 392 1.22 -20.39 -4.56
CA TRP A 392 0.91 -19.66 -3.34
C TRP A 392 0.10 -20.58 -2.44
N ARG A 393 0.66 -20.89 -1.28
CA ARG A 393 -0.01 -21.67 -0.24
C ARG A 393 -0.20 -20.78 0.96
N SER A 394 -1.32 -20.91 1.64
CA SER A 394 -1.48 -20.22 2.90
C SER A 394 -2.31 -21.01 3.87
N GLU A 395 -1.94 -20.93 5.14
CA GLU A 395 -2.74 -21.39 6.28
C GLU A 395 -3.26 -20.16 7.02
N GLY A 396 -4.46 -20.28 7.57
CA GLY A 396 -5.14 -19.17 8.22
C GLY A 396 -6.52 -19.57 8.69
N PHE A 397 -7.43 -18.61 8.70
CA PHE A 397 -8.82 -18.85 9.07
C PHE A 397 -9.79 -18.12 8.15
N LEU A 398 -10.93 -18.74 7.93
CA LEU A 398 -12.05 -18.18 7.19
C LEU A 398 -13.04 -17.55 8.14
N THR A 399 -13.63 -16.42 7.74
CA THR A 399 -14.85 -15.91 8.37
C THR A 399 -15.84 -15.54 7.29
N ARG A 400 -17.12 -15.69 7.62
CA ARG A 400 -18.22 -15.25 6.77
C ARG A 400 -18.32 -13.72 6.79
N VAL A 401 -18.53 -13.11 5.63
CA VAL A 401 -18.91 -11.70 5.54
C VAL A 401 -20.43 -11.63 5.56
N THR A 402 -20.99 -10.88 6.52
CA THR A 402 -22.43 -10.80 6.72
C THR A 402 -23.11 -10.05 5.57
N LYS A 403 -24.44 -10.23 5.43
CA LYS A 403 -25.23 -9.46 4.46
C LYS A 403 -25.15 -7.96 4.73
N ASP A 404 -25.14 -7.58 6.01
CA ASP A 404 -25.03 -6.19 6.43
C ASP A 404 -23.66 -5.61 6.06
N GLU A 405 -22.56 -6.36 6.23
CA GLU A 405 -21.24 -5.92 5.82
C GLU A 405 -21.16 -5.78 4.29
N CYS A 406 -21.76 -6.71 3.55
CA CYS A 406 -21.85 -6.60 2.09
C CYS A 406 -22.62 -5.34 1.66
N LEU A 407 -23.74 -5.02 2.31
CA LEU A 407 -24.50 -3.79 2.03
C LEU A 407 -23.69 -2.54 2.36
N LEU A 408 -22.98 -2.54 3.51
CA LEU A 408 -22.14 -1.43 3.97
C LEU A 408 -21.06 -1.04 2.94
N TYR A 409 -20.42 -2.05 2.37
CA TYR A 409 -19.36 -1.90 1.36
C TYR A 409 -19.86 -1.99 -0.09
N ARG A 410 -21.17 -2.12 -0.30
CA ARG A 410 -21.80 -2.31 -1.62
C ARG A 410 -21.20 -3.50 -2.40
N LEU A 411 -20.82 -4.55 -1.69
CA LEU A 411 -20.23 -5.75 -2.26
C LEU A 411 -21.34 -6.62 -2.86
N LYS A 412 -21.19 -6.93 -4.14
CA LYS A 412 -22.06 -7.87 -4.86
C LYS A 412 -21.19 -8.83 -5.67
N PRO A 413 -21.61 -10.11 -5.81
CA PRO A 413 -20.89 -11.02 -6.68
C PRO A 413 -21.03 -10.54 -8.13
N PRO A 414 -19.92 -10.44 -8.89
CA PRO A 414 -19.98 -10.17 -10.32
C PRO A 414 -20.88 -11.19 -11.03
N ASN A 415 -21.66 -10.76 -12.02
CA ASN A 415 -22.59 -11.66 -12.73
C ASN A 415 -21.87 -12.86 -13.34
N SER A 416 -20.65 -12.68 -13.87
CA SER A 416 -19.81 -13.77 -14.35
C SER A 416 -19.53 -14.81 -13.26
N LEU A 417 -19.16 -14.37 -12.05
CA LEU A 417 -18.88 -15.26 -10.93
C LEU A 417 -20.15 -15.95 -10.43
N ARG A 418 -21.30 -15.27 -10.38
CA ARG A 418 -22.58 -15.91 -10.02
C ARG A 418 -22.91 -17.07 -10.94
N LYS A 419 -22.76 -16.88 -12.26
CA LYS A 419 -23.01 -17.93 -13.27
C LYS A 419 -22.12 -19.15 -13.03
N HIS A 420 -20.84 -18.93 -12.75
CA HIS A 420 -19.90 -20.01 -12.44
C HIS A 420 -20.26 -20.75 -11.14
N ILE A 421 -20.61 -20.02 -10.07
CA ILE A 421 -21.02 -20.64 -8.80
C ILE A 421 -22.26 -21.51 -9.01
N SER A 422 -23.29 -20.95 -9.67
CA SER A 422 -24.53 -21.68 -9.96
C SER A 422 -24.30 -22.91 -10.85
N ALA A 423 -23.46 -22.79 -11.89
CA ALA A 423 -23.11 -23.91 -12.74
C ALA A 423 -22.37 -25.03 -11.98
N CYS A 424 -21.48 -24.67 -11.06
CA CYS A 424 -20.81 -25.64 -10.20
C CYS A 424 -21.81 -26.34 -9.26
N GLU A 425 -22.75 -25.63 -8.64
CA GLU A 425 -23.78 -26.22 -7.78
C GLU A 425 -24.67 -27.21 -8.55
N GLN A 426 -25.12 -26.83 -9.75
CA GLN A 426 -25.93 -27.71 -10.63
C GLN A 426 -25.17 -28.97 -11.02
N SER A 427 -23.87 -28.84 -11.32
CA SER A 427 -23.01 -29.98 -11.69
C SER A 427 -22.85 -30.97 -10.53
N VAL A 428 -22.71 -30.47 -9.29
CA VAL A 428 -22.61 -31.32 -8.09
C VAL A 428 -23.93 -32.05 -7.83
N GLY A 429 -25.06 -31.33 -7.87
CA GLY A 429 -26.39 -31.94 -7.66
C GLY A 429 -26.77 -32.96 -8.75
N ALA A 430 -26.35 -32.74 -10.00
CA ALA A 430 -26.54 -33.70 -11.08
C ALA A 430 -25.70 -34.97 -10.86
N ALA A 431 -24.44 -34.84 -10.44
CA ALA A 431 -23.57 -35.98 -10.16
C ALA A 431 -24.10 -36.86 -9.00
N GLU A 432 -24.63 -36.24 -7.94
CA GLU A 432 -25.27 -36.97 -6.84
C GLU A 432 -26.51 -37.74 -7.31
N ASN A 433 -27.35 -37.13 -8.18
CA ASN A 433 -28.53 -37.78 -8.72
C ASN A 433 -28.20 -38.89 -9.75
N GLU A 434 -27.18 -38.72 -10.59
CA GLU A 434 -26.74 -39.77 -11.53
C GLU A 434 -26.15 -41.00 -10.80
N LEU A 435 -25.42 -40.79 -9.71
CA LEU A 435 -24.97 -41.87 -8.81
C LEU A 435 -26.15 -42.68 -8.25
N PHE A 436 -27.28 -42.03 -7.98
CA PHE A 436 -28.50 -42.69 -7.50
C PHE A 436 -29.33 -43.37 -8.60
N LEU A 437 -29.31 -42.86 -9.84
CA LEU A 437 -30.22 -43.31 -10.90
C LEU A 437 -29.56 -44.19 -11.99
N GLY A 438 -28.23 -44.36 -11.97
CA GLY A 438 -27.51 -45.32 -12.82
C GLY A 438 -27.62 -45.10 -14.33
N ARG A 439 -28.08 -43.92 -14.77
CA ARG A 439 -28.19 -43.54 -16.19
C ARG A 439 -27.28 -42.37 -16.47
N SER A 440 -26.20 -42.61 -17.21
CA SER A 440 -25.35 -41.57 -17.77
C SER A 440 -26.08 -40.93 -18.96
N THR A 441 -26.57 -39.71 -18.77
CA THR A 441 -26.92 -38.86 -19.91
C THR A 441 -25.69 -38.07 -20.35
N ARG A 442 -25.64 -37.68 -21.63
CA ARG A 442 -24.50 -36.94 -22.17
C ARG A 442 -24.47 -35.55 -21.51
N ASN A 443 -23.60 -35.38 -20.51
CA ASN A 443 -23.49 -34.12 -19.77
C ASN A 443 -23.33 -32.94 -20.73
N ASP A 444 -24.16 -31.91 -20.53
CA ASP A 444 -23.95 -30.61 -21.17
C ASP A 444 -22.50 -30.16 -20.93
N SER A 445 -21.89 -29.49 -21.91
CA SER A 445 -20.56 -28.89 -21.68
C SER A 445 -20.66 -27.88 -20.54
N TYR A 446 -19.57 -27.70 -19.78
CA TYR A 446 -19.54 -26.71 -18.70
C TYR A 446 -19.99 -25.32 -19.18
N ASP A 447 -19.58 -24.92 -20.39
CA ASP A 447 -20.01 -23.67 -21.01
C ASP A 447 -21.52 -23.63 -21.25
N ASN A 448 -22.13 -24.75 -21.64
CA ASN A 448 -23.59 -24.84 -21.76
C ASN A 448 -24.28 -24.70 -20.40
N ILE A 449 -23.72 -25.28 -19.33
CA ILE A 449 -24.27 -25.14 -17.96
C ILE A 449 -24.15 -23.68 -17.49
N VAL A 450 -22.99 -23.04 -17.72
CA VAL A 450 -22.77 -21.61 -17.41
C VAL A 450 -23.68 -20.69 -18.22
N ASN A 451 -23.96 -21.02 -19.48
CA ASN A 451 -24.89 -20.26 -20.31
C ASN A 451 -26.35 -20.48 -19.89
N LYS A 452 -26.74 -21.72 -19.54
CA LYS A 452 -28.09 -22.01 -19.00
C LYS A 452 -28.32 -21.33 -17.65
N SER A 453 -27.31 -21.30 -16.78
CA SER A 453 -27.39 -20.58 -15.51
C SER A 453 -27.47 -19.05 -15.68
N ALA A 454 -27.12 -18.52 -16.85
CA ALA A 454 -27.30 -17.11 -17.19
C ALA A 454 -28.76 -16.73 -17.47
N GLU A 455 -29.61 -17.69 -17.83
CA GLU A 455 -31.03 -17.48 -18.17
C GLU A 455 -31.95 -17.61 -16.94
N MET A 456 -31.42 -18.13 -15.81
CA MET A 456 -32.17 -18.19 -14.56
C MET A 456 -32.39 -16.77 -14.00
N ASN A 457 -33.66 -16.45 -13.72
CA ASN A 457 -34.08 -15.14 -13.19
C ASN A 457 -33.30 -14.78 -11.91
N GLU A 458 -32.96 -13.49 -11.74
CA GLU A 458 -32.27 -12.97 -10.55
C GLU A 458 -33.00 -13.29 -9.22
N SER A 459 -34.27 -13.70 -9.28
CA SER A 459 -35.12 -14.01 -8.13
C SER A 459 -34.96 -15.44 -7.57
N GLU A 460 -34.32 -16.38 -8.28
CA GLU A 460 -34.25 -17.79 -7.84
C GLU A 460 -32.82 -18.25 -7.48
N SER A 461 -32.58 -18.29 -6.17
CA SER A 461 -31.98 -19.42 -5.42
C SER A 461 -30.49 -19.80 -5.52
N CYS A 462 -29.55 -18.86 -5.59
CA CYS A 462 -28.22 -19.10 -4.97
C CYS A 462 -27.94 -18.01 -3.93
N THR A 463 -27.96 -18.38 -2.64
CA THR A 463 -27.46 -17.55 -1.54
C THR A 463 -25.93 -17.47 -1.59
N ASN A 464 -25.43 -16.76 -2.60
CA ASN A 464 -24.01 -16.44 -2.71
C ASN A 464 -23.56 -15.75 -1.42
N THR A 465 -22.56 -16.35 -0.76
CA THR A 465 -21.99 -15.84 0.48
C THR A 465 -20.57 -15.38 0.19
N LEU A 466 -20.23 -14.20 0.66
CA LEU A 466 -18.87 -13.68 0.61
C LEU A 466 -18.10 -14.20 1.82
N TRP A 467 -16.89 -14.70 1.58
CA TRP A 467 -15.98 -15.19 2.58
C TRP A 467 -14.71 -14.35 2.55
N ARG A 468 -14.08 -14.19 3.71
CA ARG A 468 -12.75 -13.59 3.85
C ARG A 468 -11.81 -14.56 4.55
N PHE A 469 -10.64 -14.75 3.97
CA PHE A 469 -9.56 -15.60 4.48
C PHE A 469 -8.45 -14.73 5.04
N TYR A 470 -8.14 -14.91 6.32
CA TYR A 470 -7.04 -14.25 7.01
C TYR A 470 -5.84 -15.18 7.06
N PRO A 471 -4.81 -14.95 6.22
CA PRO A 471 -3.61 -15.76 6.24
C PRO A 471 -2.80 -15.51 7.50
N SER A 472 -2.38 -16.56 8.22
CA SER A 472 -1.40 -16.47 9.30
C SER A 472 -0.02 -16.96 8.88
N ARG A 473 0.02 -17.77 7.83
CA ARG A 473 1.24 -18.30 7.22
C ARG A 473 1.06 -18.34 5.72
N ILE A 474 2.04 -17.85 4.98
CA ILE A 474 2.04 -17.86 3.52
C ILE A 474 3.33 -18.53 3.06
N GLU A 475 3.24 -19.39 2.05
CA GLU A 475 4.39 -19.90 1.34
C GLU A 475 4.26 -19.58 -0.15
N VAL A 476 5.37 -19.14 -0.75
CA VAL A 476 5.46 -18.90 -2.19
C VAL A 476 6.57 -19.76 -2.74
N LEU A 477 6.22 -20.62 -3.69
CA LEU A 477 7.16 -21.38 -4.49
C LEU A 477 7.20 -20.79 -5.90
N ARG A 478 8.40 -20.46 -6.36
CA ARG A 478 8.66 -20.01 -7.74
C ARG A 478 9.56 -20.99 -8.46
N GLY A 479 9.11 -21.39 -9.64
CA GLY A 479 9.79 -22.30 -10.54
C GLY A 479 9.64 -23.77 -10.16
N GLY A 480 9.74 -24.63 -11.17
CA GLY A 480 9.67 -26.08 -11.03
C GLY A 480 11.02 -26.73 -10.73
N PRO A 481 11.06 -27.99 -10.26
CA PRO A 481 12.29 -28.75 -10.02
C PRO A 481 13.19 -28.90 -11.25
N SER A 482 12.64 -28.68 -12.45
CA SER A 482 13.29 -28.89 -13.75
C SER A 482 13.97 -27.65 -14.32
N THR A 483 13.82 -26.47 -13.72
CA THR A 483 14.49 -25.25 -14.20
C THR A 483 16.00 -25.41 -14.01
N ARG A 484 16.75 -25.60 -15.11
CA ARG A 484 18.23 -25.67 -15.11
C ARG A 484 18.91 -24.32 -14.80
N ILE A 485 18.17 -23.35 -14.26
CA ILE A 485 18.67 -22.02 -13.92
C ILE A 485 19.26 -22.11 -12.52
N SER A 486 20.56 -21.84 -12.38
CA SER A 486 21.20 -21.71 -11.07
C SER A 486 20.44 -20.65 -10.27
N THR A 487 19.94 -20.99 -9.07
CA THR A 487 19.06 -20.21 -8.15
C THR A 487 17.56 -20.56 -8.13
N TYR A 488 17.08 -21.54 -8.90
CA TYR A 488 15.70 -22.03 -8.84
C TYR A 488 15.62 -23.53 -8.49
N PRO A 489 14.52 -24.01 -7.88
CA PRO A 489 13.36 -23.26 -7.41
C PRO A 489 13.65 -22.38 -6.19
N GLN A 490 12.88 -21.31 -6.00
CA GLN A 490 12.95 -20.43 -4.83
C GLN A 490 11.68 -20.61 -4.00
N ARG A 491 11.83 -20.77 -2.69
CA ARG A 491 10.71 -20.92 -1.77
C ARG A 491 10.87 -19.96 -0.61
N TRP A 492 9.81 -19.21 -0.35
CA TRP A 492 9.73 -18.28 0.76
C TRP A 492 8.53 -18.59 1.63
N GLU A 493 8.65 -18.22 2.88
CA GLU A 493 7.61 -18.36 3.87
C GLU A 493 7.50 -17.07 4.67
N TRP A 494 6.26 -16.63 4.88
CA TRP A 494 5.90 -15.59 5.82
C TRP A 494 5.10 -16.21 6.94
N ILE A 495 5.41 -15.80 8.16
CA ILE A 495 4.64 -16.17 9.35
C ILE A 495 4.24 -14.88 10.04
N TYR A 496 2.95 -14.69 10.28
CA TYR A 496 2.45 -13.56 11.03
C TYR A 496 2.68 -13.79 12.52
N LYS A 497 3.48 -12.93 13.15
CA LYS A 497 3.80 -13.01 14.58
C LYS A 497 3.82 -11.61 15.17
N SER A 498 3.13 -11.43 16.30
CA SER A 498 3.16 -10.19 17.09
C SER A 498 2.85 -8.93 16.25
N GLY A 499 1.83 -9.00 15.38
CA GLY A 499 1.41 -7.87 14.57
C GLY A 499 2.24 -7.62 13.30
N GLN A 500 3.22 -8.46 12.98
CA GLN A 500 4.10 -8.27 11.83
C GLN A 500 4.33 -9.58 11.06
N TRP A 501 4.52 -9.44 9.76
CA TRP A 501 5.00 -10.53 8.91
C TRP A 501 6.51 -10.72 9.06
N GLN A 502 6.92 -11.97 9.27
CA GLN A 502 8.32 -12.36 9.27
C GLN A 502 8.59 -13.27 8.08
N MET A 503 9.45 -12.83 7.18
CA MET A 503 9.83 -13.57 5.98
C MET A 503 11.08 -14.42 6.21
N ARG A 504 11.13 -15.61 5.64
CA ARG A 504 12.35 -16.41 5.52
C ARG A 504 12.42 -17.16 4.20
N SER A 505 13.63 -17.34 3.68
CA SER A 505 13.88 -18.28 2.59
C SER A 505 13.95 -19.69 3.16
N ILE A 506 13.28 -20.63 2.51
CA ILE A 506 13.33 -22.05 2.86
C ILE A 506 13.80 -22.86 1.66
N LEU A 507 14.41 -24.02 1.93
CA LEU A 507 14.83 -24.92 0.87
C LEU A 507 13.58 -25.48 0.15
N PRO A 508 13.59 -25.56 -1.19
CA PRO A 508 12.36 -25.85 -1.97
C PRO A 508 11.73 -27.20 -1.63
N PHE A 509 12.55 -28.18 -1.25
CA PHE A 509 12.14 -29.56 -1.01
C PHE A 509 12.41 -30.02 0.42
N THR A 510 12.70 -29.11 1.35
CA THR A 510 12.77 -29.52 2.75
C THR A 510 11.35 -29.81 3.21
N PRO A 511 11.04 -31.06 3.61
CA PRO A 511 9.75 -31.35 4.21
C PRO A 511 9.63 -30.47 5.46
N THR A 512 8.46 -29.90 5.69
CA THR A 512 8.15 -29.04 6.85
C THR A 512 8.21 -29.80 8.19
N THR A 513 8.89 -30.93 8.24
CA THR A 513 9.20 -31.76 9.41
C THR A 513 10.50 -31.27 10.05
N ALA A 514 10.39 -30.29 10.97
CA ALA A 514 11.19 -30.17 12.19
C ALA A 514 11.09 -28.74 12.77
N LEU A 515 9.97 -28.43 13.41
CA LEU A 515 9.98 -27.48 14.55
C LEU A 515 9.83 -28.18 15.90
N THR A 516 9.63 -29.50 15.94
CA THR A 516 9.55 -30.28 17.19
C THR A 516 9.94 -31.74 16.96
N SER A 517 11.20 -32.11 17.17
CA SER A 517 11.58 -33.52 17.34
C SER A 517 12.38 -33.78 18.62
N ASN A 518 12.45 -32.81 19.54
CA ASN A 518 13.05 -33.00 20.87
C ASN A 518 12.03 -32.84 22.03
N CYS A 519 10.74 -32.76 21.74
CA CYS A 519 9.69 -32.83 22.75
C CYS A 519 8.92 -34.13 22.51
N GLY A 520 8.74 -34.93 23.57
CA GLY A 520 8.05 -36.20 23.53
C GLY A 520 6.64 -36.11 22.94
N GLU A 521 6.12 -37.30 22.63
CA GLU A 521 4.77 -37.58 22.12
C GLU A 521 3.72 -36.46 22.34
N GLY A 522 3.16 -35.95 21.24
CA GLY A 522 1.71 -35.66 21.22
C GLY A 522 1.23 -34.21 21.09
N VAL A 523 2.08 -33.19 20.88
CA VAL A 523 1.58 -31.83 20.61
C VAL A 523 1.85 -31.46 19.15
N MET A 524 0.95 -31.83 18.24
CA MET A 524 0.86 -31.12 16.97
C MET A 524 0.56 -29.66 17.32
N ASN A 525 1.42 -28.73 16.84
CA ASN A 525 1.18 -27.30 16.93
C ASN A 525 -0.09 -26.95 16.12
N THR A 526 -1.26 -27.15 16.70
CA THR A 526 -2.53 -26.78 16.08
C THR A 526 -2.77 -25.30 16.34
N TRP A 527 -2.87 -24.52 15.28
CA TRP A 527 -3.31 -23.14 15.35
C TRP A 527 -4.67 -23.08 16.06
N ASN A 528 -4.69 -22.45 17.23
CA ASN A 528 -5.93 -22.23 17.96
C ASN A 528 -6.40 -20.80 17.70
N LEU A 529 -7.60 -20.70 17.13
CA LEU A 529 -8.26 -19.42 16.95
C LEU A 529 -8.92 -19.01 18.27
N SER A 530 -8.44 -17.93 18.89
CA SER A 530 -9.07 -17.37 20.09
C SER A 530 -10.30 -16.54 19.72
N SER A 531 -11.18 -16.34 20.69
CA SER A 531 -12.26 -15.36 20.57
C SER A 531 -11.69 -13.94 20.47
N MET A 532 -12.54 -13.00 20.04
CA MET A 532 -12.23 -11.58 20.00
C MET A 532 -13.30 -10.77 20.73
N THR A 533 -12.87 -9.85 21.60
CA THR A 533 -13.74 -8.87 22.26
C THR A 533 -13.47 -7.49 21.68
N VAL A 534 -14.51 -6.86 21.12
CA VAL A 534 -14.49 -5.43 20.78
C VAL A 534 -15.21 -4.68 21.89
N ALA A 535 -14.48 -3.94 22.71
CA ALA A 535 -15.06 -3.17 23.80
C ALA A 535 -15.30 -1.73 23.37
N ILE A 536 -16.57 -1.31 23.34
CA ILE A 536 -16.98 0.04 22.96
C ILE A 536 -17.18 0.88 24.23
N MET A 537 -16.40 1.95 24.32
CA MET A 537 -16.36 2.88 25.43
C MET A 537 -16.67 4.30 24.94
N GLY A 538 -16.99 5.18 25.88
CA GLY A 538 -17.38 6.57 25.59
C GLY A 538 -18.35 7.09 26.64
N SER A 539 -18.54 8.40 26.63
CA SER A 539 -19.47 9.10 27.53
C SER A 539 -20.92 8.65 27.32
N HIS A 540 -21.81 9.11 28.20
CA HIS A 540 -23.24 8.88 28.04
C HIS A 540 -23.74 9.48 26.71
N ALA A 541 -24.71 8.83 26.06
CA ALA A 541 -25.17 9.18 24.70
C ALA A 541 -24.10 9.24 23.60
N ALA A 542 -22.89 8.68 23.81
CA ALA A 542 -21.88 8.52 22.76
C ALA A 542 -22.27 7.55 21.63
N GLY A 543 -23.48 6.98 21.66
CA GLY A 543 -23.95 6.03 20.66
C GLY A 543 -23.45 4.59 20.87
N LYS A 544 -22.87 4.27 22.04
CA LYS A 544 -22.28 2.94 22.33
C LYS A 544 -23.23 1.78 22.01
N SER A 545 -24.44 1.78 22.57
CA SER A 545 -25.47 0.77 22.28
C SER A 545 -25.82 0.68 20.79
N THR A 546 -26.00 1.83 20.11
CA THR A 546 -26.40 1.88 18.70
C THR A 546 -25.30 1.35 17.78
N ILE A 547 -24.07 1.86 17.95
CA ILE A 547 -22.90 1.43 17.19
C ILE A 547 -22.60 -0.04 17.52
N GLY A 548 -22.66 -0.44 18.78
CA GLY A 548 -22.36 -1.82 19.21
C GLY A 548 -23.32 -2.86 18.65
N LYS A 549 -24.63 -2.59 18.67
CA LYS A 549 -25.62 -3.49 18.05
C LYS A 549 -25.40 -3.61 16.54
N ARG A 550 -25.22 -2.49 15.84
CA ARG A 550 -24.97 -2.51 14.39
C ARG A 550 -23.66 -3.19 14.04
N LEU A 551 -22.60 -2.94 14.80
CA LEU A 551 -21.31 -3.60 14.63
C LEU A 551 -21.41 -5.11 14.87
N SER A 552 -22.14 -5.54 15.90
CA SER A 552 -22.36 -6.96 16.16
C SER A 552 -23.09 -7.66 15.01
N ALA A 553 -24.09 -7.00 14.41
CA ALA A 553 -24.80 -7.50 13.23
C ALA A 553 -23.87 -7.57 12.00
N LEU A 554 -23.04 -6.54 11.78
CA LEU A 554 -22.05 -6.51 10.71
C LEU A 554 -21.01 -7.63 10.85
N LEU A 555 -20.61 -7.98 12.07
CA LEU A 555 -19.62 -9.02 12.34
C LEU A 555 -20.23 -10.43 12.50
N GLY A 556 -21.54 -10.52 12.70
CA GLY A 556 -22.22 -11.77 13.06
C GLY A 556 -21.86 -12.24 14.48
N TRP A 557 -21.57 -11.31 15.37
CA TRP A 557 -21.12 -11.58 16.75
C TRP A 557 -22.22 -11.25 17.76
N GLU A 558 -22.06 -11.75 18.99
CA GLU A 558 -22.99 -11.43 20.07
C GLU A 558 -22.76 -9.99 20.57
N PHE A 559 -23.85 -9.26 20.84
CA PHE A 559 -23.80 -7.96 21.51
C PHE A 559 -24.05 -8.11 23.01
N HIS A 560 -23.03 -7.77 23.81
CA HIS A 560 -23.09 -7.79 25.26
C HIS A 560 -23.37 -6.37 25.76
N GLN A 561 -24.61 -6.14 26.18
CA GLN A 561 -25.05 -4.86 26.72
C GLN A 561 -24.37 -4.50 28.05
N GLU A 562 -24.37 -3.22 28.41
CA GLU A 562 -23.79 -2.73 29.68
C GLU A 562 -24.39 -3.43 30.91
N LEU A 563 -23.53 -4.07 31.72
CA LEU A 563 -23.96 -4.79 32.94
C LEU A 563 -24.63 -3.88 33.97
N GLY A 564 -24.16 -2.64 34.10
CA GLY A 564 -24.76 -1.65 34.98
C GLY A 564 -26.24 -1.41 34.65
N MET A 565 -26.62 -1.49 33.37
CA MET A 565 -28.00 -1.34 32.97
C MET A 565 -28.81 -2.63 33.19
N ILE A 566 -28.22 -3.80 32.94
CA ILE A 566 -28.88 -5.11 33.13
C ILE A 566 -29.17 -5.38 34.62
N LEU A 567 -28.25 -4.99 35.51
CA LEU A 567 -28.31 -5.33 36.93
C LEU A 567 -29.07 -4.28 37.77
N ARG A 568 -29.40 -3.12 37.20
CA ARG A 568 -30.19 -2.10 37.91
C ARG A 568 -31.65 -2.52 37.99
N ASN A 569 -32.26 -2.30 39.15
CA ASN A 569 -33.70 -2.43 39.28
C ASN A 569 -34.38 -1.14 38.81
N GLU A 570 -35.03 -1.19 37.64
CA GLU A 570 -35.70 -0.01 37.05
C GLU A 570 -36.78 0.58 37.98
N SER A 571 -37.40 -0.23 38.85
CA SER A 571 -38.44 0.25 39.78
C SER A 571 -37.90 1.00 41.00
N GLU A 572 -36.59 0.98 41.24
CA GLU A 572 -35.94 1.58 42.42
C GLU A 572 -35.10 2.82 42.08
N LEU A 573 -35.14 3.29 40.83
CA LEU A 573 -34.37 4.44 40.38
C LEU A 573 -34.91 5.74 40.99
N VAL A 574 -34.08 6.43 41.77
CA VAL A 574 -34.35 7.78 42.28
C VAL A 574 -33.59 8.84 41.48
N ALA A 575 -34.04 10.09 41.57
CA ALA A 575 -33.29 11.24 41.04
C ALA A 575 -31.88 11.26 41.67
N ASN A 576 -30.85 11.49 40.85
CA ASN A 576 -29.42 11.36 41.16
C ASN A 576 -28.94 9.94 41.53
N GLY A 577 -29.80 8.92 41.44
CA GLY A 577 -29.49 7.53 41.78
C GLY A 577 -28.27 6.95 41.06
N HIS A 578 -27.96 7.42 39.84
CA HIS A 578 -26.82 6.93 39.07
C HIS A 578 -25.46 7.22 39.75
N MET A 579 -25.39 8.26 40.60
CA MET A 579 -24.23 8.58 41.43
C MET A 579 -24.09 7.64 42.63
N HIS A 580 -25.15 6.96 43.03
CA HIS A 580 -25.16 5.93 44.08
C HIS A 580 -24.80 4.53 43.52
N GLY A 581 -24.66 4.39 42.21
CA GLY A 581 -24.25 3.16 41.54
C GLY A 581 -25.45 2.34 41.07
N ASN A 582 -26.21 1.77 42.01
CA ASN A 582 -27.37 0.92 41.75
C ASN A 582 -28.66 1.70 41.43
N GLY A 583 -28.67 3.03 41.61
CA GLY A 583 -29.85 3.85 41.39
C GLY A 583 -30.69 4.18 42.62
N SER A 584 -30.39 3.65 43.82
CA SER A 584 -31.20 3.84 45.05
C SER A 584 -30.56 4.83 46.05
N GLU A 585 -31.35 5.36 47.00
CA GLU A 585 -30.95 6.43 47.93
C GLU A 585 -29.82 6.06 48.91
N ALA A 586 -29.56 4.75 49.13
CA ALA A 586 -28.78 4.29 50.30
C ALA A 586 -27.74 3.20 50.02
N SER A 587 -27.34 2.97 48.76
CA SER A 587 -26.34 1.92 48.49
C SER A 587 -24.90 2.39 48.72
N ASN A 588 -24.11 1.51 49.32
CA ASN A 588 -22.67 1.65 49.39
C ASN A 588 -22.06 1.63 47.97
N LYS A 589 -21.59 2.79 47.48
CA LYS A 589 -21.01 2.94 46.13
C LYS A 589 -19.92 1.90 45.84
N ASP A 590 -19.14 1.56 46.86
CA ASP A 590 -18.02 0.64 46.76
C ASP A 590 -18.47 -0.81 46.51
N GLU A 591 -19.63 -1.19 47.05
CA GLU A 591 -20.22 -2.51 46.83
C GLU A 591 -20.74 -2.63 45.39
N TRP A 592 -21.36 -1.58 44.85
CA TRP A 592 -21.84 -1.60 43.47
C TRP A 592 -20.71 -1.70 42.44
N ASP A 593 -19.67 -0.88 42.57
CA ASP A 593 -18.51 -0.94 41.66
C ASP A 593 -17.81 -2.30 41.73
N SER A 594 -17.74 -2.88 42.94
CA SER A 594 -17.17 -4.21 43.15
C SER A 594 -18.03 -5.32 42.54
N LEU A 595 -19.35 -5.23 42.66
CA LEU A 595 -20.31 -6.14 42.04
C LEU A 595 -20.20 -6.11 40.51
N ILE A 596 -20.23 -4.92 39.90
CA ILE A 596 -20.11 -4.75 38.45
C ILE A 596 -18.79 -5.32 37.96
N TYR A 597 -17.67 -5.00 38.62
CA TYR A 597 -16.36 -5.57 38.30
C TYR A 597 -16.37 -7.09 38.35
N GLN A 598 -16.94 -7.69 39.41
CA GLN A 598 -16.98 -9.14 39.57
C GLN A 598 -17.81 -9.78 38.45
N LYS A 599 -19.00 -9.24 38.16
CA LYS A 599 -19.88 -9.72 37.09
C LYS A 599 -19.22 -9.61 35.72
N GLU A 600 -18.44 -8.57 35.49
CA GLU A 600 -17.65 -8.39 34.27
C GLU A 600 -16.56 -9.47 34.15
N CYS A 601 -15.84 -9.77 35.24
CA CYS A 601 -14.86 -10.86 35.27
C CYS A 601 -15.50 -12.24 35.01
N GLU A 602 -16.69 -12.50 35.58
CA GLU A 602 -17.45 -13.72 35.33
C GLU A 602 -17.84 -13.82 33.84
N ARG A 603 -18.29 -12.70 33.25
CA ARG A 603 -18.67 -12.60 31.82
C ARG A 603 -17.47 -12.83 30.89
N ASP A 604 -16.27 -12.40 31.28
CA ASP A 604 -15.02 -12.63 30.53
C ASP A 604 -14.59 -14.10 30.55
N VAL A 605 -14.71 -14.77 31.70
CA VAL A 605 -14.42 -16.20 31.84
C VAL A 605 -15.38 -17.03 31.00
N ALA A 606 -16.67 -16.68 31.00
CA ALA A 606 -17.67 -17.36 30.19
C ALA A 606 -17.37 -17.25 28.69
N ALA A 607 -17.08 -16.03 28.19
CA ALA A 607 -16.78 -15.78 26.78
C ALA A 607 -15.46 -16.45 26.32
N SER A 608 -14.46 -16.53 27.19
CA SER A 608 -13.21 -17.24 26.89
C SER A 608 -13.43 -18.76 26.80
N SER A 609 -14.31 -19.30 27.64
CA SER A 609 -14.63 -20.73 27.67
C SER A 609 -15.44 -21.18 26.45
N SER A 610 -16.38 -20.35 26.00
CA SER A 610 -17.21 -20.62 24.80
C SER A 610 -16.48 -20.33 23.48
N LYS A 611 -15.31 -19.67 23.52
CA LYS A 611 -14.57 -19.18 22.33
C LYS A 611 -15.42 -18.30 21.40
N THR A 612 -16.42 -17.60 21.94
CA THR A 612 -17.31 -16.74 21.16
C THR A 612 -16.76 -15.32 21.02
N CYS A 613 -16.71 -14.80 19.79
CA CYS A 613 -16.44 -13.39 19.55
C CYS A 613 -17.65 -12.52 19.94
N ARG A 614 -17.39 -11.31 20.42
CA ARG A 614 -18.43 -10.42 20.94
C ARG A 614 -18.08 -8.95 20.80
N VAL A 615 -19.13 -8.13 20.77
CA VAL A 615 -19.05 -6.68 20.92
C VAL A 615 -19.63 -6.33 22.29
N VAL A 616 -18.85 -5.68 23.14
CA VAL A 616 -19.21 -5.38 24.53
C VAL A 616 -19.34 -3.89 24.73
N GLU A 617 -20.44 -3.45 25.33
CA GLU A 617 -20.66 -2.05 25.72
C GLU A 617 -20.08 -1.74 27.11
N THR A 618 -19.42 -0.59 27.23
CA THR A 618 -18.83 0.00 28.44
C THR A 618 -17.64 -0.81 29.00
N TRP A 619 -17.80 -2.12 29.22
CA TRP A 619 -16.78 -3.06 29.73
C TRP A 619 -15.94 -2.51 30.91
N HIS A 620 -14.79 -3.12 31.20
CA HIS A 620 -13.91 -2.71 32.31
C HIS A 620 -13.48 -1.24 32.23
N GLY A 621 -13.15 -0.71 31.05
CA GLY A 621 -12.66 0.67 30.93
C GLY A 621 -13.73 1.73 31.15
N GLY A 622 -14.95 1.50 30.66
CA GLY A 622 -16.09 2.36 30.97
C GLY A 622 -16.51 2.24 32.45
N ASN A 623 -16.47 1.04 33.02
CA ASN A 623 -16.76 0.83 34.44
C ASN A 623 -15.73 1.53 35.35
N ALA A 624 -14.45 1.51 34.97
CA ALA A 624 -13.39 2.25 35.65
C ALA A 624 -13.67 3.76 35.64
N SER A 625 -14.10 4.29 34.49
CA SER A 625 -14.46 5.71 34.33
C SER A 625 -15.63 6.11 35.23
N TRP A 626 -16.65 5.26 35.33
CA TRP A 626 -17.78 5.47 36.25
C TRP A 626 -17.40 5.37 37.73
N CYS A 627 -16.52 4.43 38.09
CA CYS A 627 -15.98 4.30 39.44
C CYS A 627 -15.19 5.57 39.84
N HIS A 628 -14.37 6.10 38.93
CA HIS A 628 -13.64 7.34 39.14
C HIS A 628 -14.59 8.51 39.44
N LEU A 629 -15.61 8.69 38.61
CA LEU A 629 -16.62 9.73 38.76
C LEU A 629 -17.39 9.62 40.09
N ARG A 630 -17.93 8.44 40.41
CA ARG A 630 -18.78 8.24 41.61
C ARG A 630 -18.06 8.52 42.92
N ARG A 631 -16.77 8.21 42.96
CA ARG A 631 -15.94 8.37 44.16
C ARG A 631 -15.43 9.80 44.35
N ASN A 632 -15.69 10.68 43.37
CA ASN A 632 -15.35 12.11 43.43
C ASN A 632 -13.92 12.35 43.92
N TYR A 633 -12.99 11.46 43.55
CA TYR A 633 -11.63 11.50 44.08
C TYR A 633 -10.92 12.77 43.60
N MET A 634 -10.27 13.43 44.57
CA MET A 634 -9.17 14.34 44.34
C MET A 634 -8.14 13.71 43.39
N LYS A 635 -7.56 14.53 42.49
CA LYS A 635 -6.43 14.27 41.58
C LYS A 635 -6.38 12.87 40.93
N VAL A 636 -6.53 12.82 39.60
CA VAL A 636 -6.37 11.64 38.71
C VAL A 636 -5.31 10.60 39.16
N LYS A 637 -4.16 11.04 39.69
CA LYS A 637 -3.08 10.18 40.22
C LYS A 637 -3.51 9.20 41.32
N ASP A 638 -4.44 9.58 42.18
CA ASP A 638 -4.88 8.72 43.29
C ASP A 638 -5.74 7.56 42.77
N PHE A 639 -6.56 7.81 41.73
CA PHE A 639 -7.32 6.77 41.06
C PHE A 639 -6.43 5.79 40.28
N GLU A 640 -5.41 6.31 39.59
CA GLU A 640 -4.45 5.48 38.85
C GLU A 640 -3.65 4.53 39.73
N THR A 641 -3.37 4.93 40.97
CA THR A 641 -2.60 4.12 41.91
C THR A 641 -3.48 3.13 42.66
N ALA A 642 -4.69 3.52 43.05
CA ALA A 642 -5.54 2.69 43.91
C ALA A 642 -6.48 1.73 43.15
N PHE A 643 -7.09 2.17 42.04
CA PHE A 643 -8.22 1.44 41.42
C PHE A 643 -7.95 0.97 40.00
N LEU A 644 -7.25 1.78 39.20
CA LEU A 644 -6.93 1.43 37.82
C LEU A 644 -6.20 0.07 37.68
N PRO A 645 -5.24 -0.32 38.57
CA PRO A 645 -4.53 -1.59 38.45
C PRO A 645 -5.47 -2.81 38.49
N LYS A 646 -6.61 -2.71 39.18
CA LYS A 646 -7.62 -3.77 39.25
C LYS A 646 -8.25 -4.03 37.88
N TYR A 647 -8.68 -2.97 37.18
CA TYR A 647 -9.27 -3.07 35.84
C TYR A 647 -8.23 -3.46 34.78
N VAL A 648 -7.02 -2.89 34.86
CA VAL A 648 -5.89 -3.29 34.01
C VAL A 648 -5.59 -4.77 34.17
N GLY A 649 -5.55 -5.28 35.40
CA GLY A 649 -5.34 -6.71 35.68
C GLY A 649 -6.42 -7.61 35.07
N ALA A 650 -7.71 -7.22 35.16
CA ALA A 650 -8.80 -7.97 34.55
C ALA A 650 -8.72 -7.98 33.02
N ILE A 651 -8.46 -6.82 32.40
CA ILE A 651 -8.31 -6.72 30.94
C ILE A 651 -7.10 -7.52 30.46
N SER A 652 -5.95 -7.43 31.13
CA SER A 652 -4.76 -8.20 30.80
C SER A 652 -5.03 -9.70 30.90
N LYS A 653 -5.70 -10.15 31.96
CA LYS A 653 -6.11 -11.56 32.12
C LYS A 653 -7.04 -12.03 31.01
N HIS A 654 -7.96 -11.19 30.55
CA HIS A 654 -8.83 -11.52 29.41
C HIS A 654 -8.07 -11.50 28.07
N ALA A 655 -7.12 -10.58 27.91
CA ALA A 655 -6.23 -10.49 26.76
C ALA A 655 -5.24 -11.67 26.69
N GLU A 656 -4.94 -12.32 27.81
CA GLU A 656 -4.18 -13.58 27.85
C GLU A 656 -4.97 -14.77 27.33
N LEU A 657 -6.29 -14.67 27.12
CA LEU A 657 -7.15 -15.78 26.65
C LEU A 657 -7.87 -15.47 25.32
N SER A 658 -8.17 -14.20 25.06
CA SER A 658 -8.82 -13.73 23.84
C SER A 658 -8.08 -12.54 23.23
N SER A 659 -8.36 -12.24 21.97
CA SER A 659 -7.91 -10.97 21.37
C SER A 659 -8.85 -9.86 21.83
N VAL A 660 -8.30 -8.75 22.31
CA VAL A 660 -9.09 -7.62 22.79
C VAL A 660 -8.73 -6.42 21.96
N VAL A 661 -9.73 -5.63 21.57
CA VAL A 661 -9.53 -4.30 21.01
C VAL A 661 -10.49 -3.32 21.67
N LEU A 662 -10.00 -2.11 21.89
CA LEU A 662 -10.73 -1.03 22.54
C LEU A 662 -11.16 0.00 21.49
N VAL A 663 -12.42 0.42 21.55
CA VAL A 663 -12.97 1.47 20.70
C VAL A 663 -13.54 2.55 21.60
N PHE A 664 -12.99 3.76 21.55
CA PHE A 664 -13.50 4.92 22.26
C PHE A 664 -14.24 5.85 21.31
N LEU A 665 -15.53 6.06 21.56
CA LEU A 665 -16.37 7.00 20.82
C LEU A 665 -16.23 8.39 21.45
N LYS A 666 -15.37 9.21 20.86
CA LYS A 666 -15.14 10.60 21.29
C LYS A 666 -16.30 11.48 20.82
N ILE A 667 -16.70 12.43 21.66
CA ILE A 667 -17.64 13.50 21.29
C ILE A 667 -16.93 14.82 21.58
N SER A 668 -17.18 15.85 20.77
CA SER A 668 -16.51 17.15 20.89
C SER A 668 -17.05 18.07 21.98
N SER A 669 -18.27 17.83 22.48
CA SER A 669 -18.90 18.66 23.51
C SER A 669 -20.00 17.93 24.28
N SER A 670 -20.27 18.41 25.50
CA SER A 670 -21.43 18.02 26.32
C SER A 670 -22.76 18.38 25.65
N ASP A 671 -22.81 19.43 24.83
CA ASP A 671 -24.02 19.85 24.11
C ASP A 671 -24.54 18.77 23.14
N VAL A 672 -23.62 18.07 22.46
CA VAL A 672 -23.98 16.96 21.56
C VAL A 672 -24.62 15.81 22.33
N ILE A 673 -24.13 15.52 23.54
CA ILE A 673 -24.71 14.50 24.44
C ILE A 673 -26.14 14.89 24.80
N LEU A 674 -26.34 16.12 25.27
CA LEU A 674 -27.66 16.64 25.65
C LEU A 674 -28.63 16.66 24.46
N HIS A 675 -28.13 17.02 23.27
CA HIS A 675 -28.93 17.02 22.04
C HIS A 675 -29.43 15.62 21.67
N ARG A 676 -28.52 14.63 21.63
CA ARG A 676 -28.88 13.22 21.36
C ARG A 676 -29.87 12.69 22.38
N ARG A 677 -29.66 13.03 23.66
CA ARG A 677 -30.53 12.60 24.75
C ARG A 677 -31.94 13.12 24.60
N LYS A 678 -32.12 14.41 24.26
CA LYS A 678 -33.43 15.02 24.02
C LYS A 678 -34.23 14.33 22.90
N GLN A 679 -33.55 13.73 21.94
CA GLN A 679 -34.18 13.04 20.81
C GLN A 679 -34.54 11.58 21.11
N ASP A 680 -33.91 10.95 22.10
CA ASP A 680 -34.19 9.56 22.46
C ASP A 680 -35.23 9.49 23.60
N ALA A 681 -36.48 9.20 23.23
CA ALA A 681 -37.57 9.09 24.19
C ALA A 681 -37.38 7.94 25.20
N THR A 682 -36.63 6.89 24.84
CA THR A 682 -36.35 5.77 25.75
C THR A 682 -35.30 6.15 26.79
N ALA A 683 -34.28 6.88 26.33
CA ALA A 683 -33.28 7.52 27.15
C ALA A 683 -33.90 8.43 28.22
N VAL A 684 -34.74 9.38 27.81
CA VAL A 684 -35.39 10.35 28.72
C VAL A 684 -36.22 9.67 29.81
N LYS A 685 -36.83 8.51 29.52
CA LYS A 685 -37.60 7.74 30.51
C LYS A 685 -36.72 7.02 31.54
N ARG A 686 -35.48 6.69 31.20
CA ARG A 686 -34.59 5.90 32.07
C ARG A 686 -33.91 6.73 33.16
N LEU A 687 -33.54 7.97 32.86
CA LEU A 687 -32.88 8.87 33.80
C LEU A 687 -33.34 10.32 33.58
N PRO A 688 -33.64 11.10 34.64
CA PRO A 688 -33.98 12.52 34.52
C PRO A 688 -32.84 13.31 33.85
N LEU A 689 -33.19 14.20 32.93
CA LEU A 689 -32.25 15.05 32.17
C LEU A 689 -31.45 16.00 33.09
N ASP A 690 -32.08 16.53 34.14
CA ASP A 690 -31.48 17.53 35.03
C ASP A 690 -30.30 16.96 35.84
N ASP A 691 -30.35 15.67 36.18
CA ASP A 691 -29.26 14.97 36.86
C ASP A 691 -28.06 14.74 35.93
N GLU A 692 -28.32 14.60 34.62
CA GLU A 692 -27.29 14.39 33.60
C GLU A 692 -26.61 15.71 33.18
N VAL A 693 -27.28 16.86 33.20
CA VAL A 693 -26.64 18.15 32.79
C VAL A 693 -25.39 18.44 33.62
N ASN A 694 -25.45 18.21 34.93
CA ASN A 694 -24.30 18.40 35.83
C ASN A 694 -23.26 17.29 35.64
N GLY A 695 -23.69 16.02 35.60
CA GLY A 695 -22.79 14.88 35.47
C GLY A 695 -22.12 14.76 34.09
N VAL A 696 -22.74 15.25 33.03
CA VAL A 696 -22.22 15.18 31.65
C VAL A 696 -21.07 16.15 31.45
N SER A 697 -21.09 17.34 32.07
CA SER A 697 -19.94 18.25 32.02
C SER A 697 -18.75 17.65 32.77
N ASP A 698 -18.98 17.13 33.98
CA ASP A 698 -17.95 16.48 34.78
C ASP A 698 -17.40 15.22 34.09
N LEU A 699 -18.28 14.39 33.52
CA LEU A 699 -17.87 13.26 32.67
C LEU A 699 -17.13 13.74 31.43
N PHE A 700 -17.54 14.80 30.78
CA PHE A 700 -16.84 15.28 29.60
C PHE A 700 -15.41 15.73 29.94
N GLU A 701 -15.24 16.44 31.06
CA GLU A 701 -13.94 16.90 31.56
C GLU A 701 -13.06 15.76 32.11
N LEU A 702 -13.64 14.76 32.79
CA LEU A 702 -12.92 13.61 33.37
C LEU A 702 -12.63 12.50 32.35
N ASN A 703 -13.44 12.40 31.29
CA ASN A 703 -13.47 11.27 30.36
C ASN A 703 -12.89 11.65 28.99
N ASP A 704 -12.09 12.72 28.92
CA ASP A 704 -11.30 13.08 27.74
C ASP A 704 -10.14 12.09 27.57
N THR A 705 -10.48 10.91 27.05
CA THR A 705 -9.65 9.77 26.62
C THR A 705 -8.68 9.16 27.64
N TYR A 706 -8.37 9.84 28.74
CA TYR A 706 -7.26 9.54 29.66
C TYR A 706 -7.31 8.13 30.23
N ILE A 707 -8.44 7.73 30.82
CA ILE A 707 -8.56 6.40 31.44
C ILE A 707 -8.42 5.30 30.37
N CYS A 708 -9.02 5.50 29.20
CA CYS A 708 -8.94 4.53 28.11
C CYS A 708 -7.52 4.42 27.54
N GLU A 709 -6.83 5.56 27.38
CA GLU A 709 -5.43 5.62 26.97
C GLU A 709 -4.51 4.98 28.00
N SER A 710 -4.70 5.26 29.29
CA SER A 710 -3.95 4.62 30.37
C SER A 710 -4.17 3.11 30.38
N ILE A 711 -5.42 2.64 30.24
CA ILE A 711 -5.72 1.21 30.12
C ILE A 711 -5.02 0.60 28.92
N ALA A 712 -5.16 1.19 27.73
CA ALA A 712 -4.53 0.69 26.51
C ALA A 712 -3.00 0.64 26.66
N LYS A 713 -2.40 1.67 27.26
CA LYS A 713 -0.97 1.74 27.55
C LYS A 713 -0.49 0.64 28.51
N PHE A 714 -1.20 0.44 29.62
CA PHE A 714 -0.79 -0.55 30.64
C PHE A 714 -1.05 -1.99 30.22
N THR A 715 -2.12 -2.23 29.46
CA THR A 715 -2.51 -3.57 28.97
C THR A 715 -1.87 -3.94 27.64
N LYS A 716 -1.31 -2.94 26.92
CA LYS A 716 -0.86 -3.05 25.52
C LYS A 716 -1.96 -3.50 24.55
N VAL A 717 -3.21 -3.31 24.94
CA VAL A 717 -4.37 -3.61 24.09
C VAL A 717 -4.54 -2.47 23.07
N PRO A 718 -4.74 -2.79 21.78
CA PRO A 718 -4.98 -1.78 20.76
C PRO A 718 -6.20 -0.90 21.07
N LEU A 719 -6.06 0.41 20.86
CA LEU A 719 -7.13 1.40 21.06
C LEU A 719 -7.37 2.19 19.78
N LEU A 720 -8.64 2.25 19.36
CA LEU A 720 -9.12 3.16 18.34
C LEU A 720 -9.95 4.28 18.99
N ILE A 721 -9.57 5.52 18.76
CA ILE A 721 -10.37 6.69 19.12
C ILE A 721 -11.08 7.16 17.85
N VAL A 722 -12.41 7.14 17.86
CA VAL A 722 -13.24 7.59 16.72
C VAL A 722 -14.01 8.82 17.13
N ASP A 723 -13.91 9.89 16.35
CA ASP A 723 -14.81 11.03 16.50
C ASP A 723 -16.22 10.62 16.08
N ASN A 724 -17.13 10.62 17.06
CA ASN A 724 -18.54 10.31 16.90
C ASN A 724 -19.39 11.50 17.32
N THR A 725 -18.95 12.72 16.98
CA THR A 725 -19.67 13.97 17.24
C THR A 725 -20.88 14.15 16.32
N GLU A 726 -20.74 13.79 15.05
CA GLU A 726 -21.79 14.01 14.05
C GLU A 726 -23.00 13.10 14.26
N ASN A 727 -24.18 13.58 13.87
CA ASN A 727 -25.44 12.85 13.96
C ASN A 727 -25.89 12.35 12.58
N GLY A 728 -26.66 11.27 12.57
CA GLY A 728 -27.28 10.74 11.36
C GLY A 728 -26.70 9.41 10.88
N GLU A 729 -27.36 8.82 9.91
CA GLU A 729 -27.03 7.49 9.37
C GLU A 729 -25.66 7.46 8.69
N GLU A 730 -25.28 8.54 7.99
CA GLU A 730 -23.97 8.64 7.34
C GLU A 730 -22.82 8.69 8.34
N ALA A 731 -22.95 9.47 9.43
CA ALA A 731 -21.96 9.51 10.51
C ALA A 731 -21.80 8.13 11.17
N ILE A 732 -22.92 7.45 11.47
CA ILE A 732 -22.91 6.07 11.99
C ILE A 732 -22.20 5.13 11.03
N HIS A 733 -22.48 5.23 9.73
CA HIS A 733 -21.87 4.41 8.68
C HIS A 733 -20.35 4.59 8.61
N ASN A 734 -19.87 5.83 8.69
CA ASN A 734 -18.44 6.16 8.68
C ASN A 734 -17.75 5.64 9.95
N THR A 735 -18.36 5.83 11.12
CA THR A 735 -17.88 5.26 12.40
C THR A 735 -17.76 3.73 12.33
N LEU A 736 -18.79 3.04 11.82
CA LEU A 736 -18.76 1.59 11.67
C LEU A 736 -17.68 1.10 10.70
N LYS A 737 -17.45 1.80 9.59
CA LYS A 737 -16.35 1.48 8.65
C LYS A 737 -14.98 1.60 9.33
N SER A 738 -14.74 2.67 10.07
CA SER A 738 -13.48 2.87 10.80
C SER A 738 -13.23 1.75 11.81
N ILE A 739 -14.28 1.37 12.56
CA ILE A 739 -14.18 0.27 13.53
C ILE A 739 -13.94 -1.06 12.83
N LEU A 740 -14.64 -1.36 11.72
CA LEU A 740 -14.44 -2.61 10.98
C LEU A 740 -13.02 -2.72 10.43
N VAL A 741 -12.45 -1.65 9.87
CA VAL A 741 -11.05 -1.65 9.41
C VAL A 741 -10.10 -1.94 10.56
N PHE A 742 -10.32 -1.29 11.71
CA PHE A 742 -9.52 -1.52 12.90
C PHE A 742 -9.61 -2.96 13.43
N VAL A 743 -10.81 -3.55 13.46
CA VAL A 743 -11.03 -4.95 13.85
C VAL A 743 -10.35 -5.90 12.87
N LYS A 744 -10.41 -5.62 11.56
CA LYS A 744 -9.74 -6.42 10.52
C LYS A 744 -8.22 -6.42 10.71
N ASN A 745 -7.62 -5.26 10.98
CA ASN A 745 -6.18 -5.14 11.20
C ASN A 745 -5.69 -5.97 12.41
N HIS A 746 -6.55 -6.18 13.42
CA HIS A 746 -6.23 -6.94 14.62
C HIS A 746 -6.83 -8.37 14.62
N SER A 747 -7.43 -8.79 13.51
CA SER A 747 -8.03 -10.13 13.42
C SER A 747 -6.97 -11.25 13.46
N HIS A 748 -5.74 -10.95 13.03
CA HIS A 748 -4.62 -11.90 13.10
C HIS A 748 -4.15 -12.18 14.53
N ASP A 749 -4.43 -11.28 15.49
CA ASP A 749 -4.09 -11.49 16.90
C ASP A 749 -4.89 -12.65 17.53
N ARG A 750 -5.90 -13.13 16.81
CA ARG A 750 -6.70 -14.31 17.18
C ARG A 750 -5.95 -15.61 16.97
N VAL A 751 -4.92 -15.59 16.14
CA VAL A 751 -4.14 -16.78 15.81
C VAL A 751 -3.09 -16.97 16.88
N ARG A 752 -3.31 -17.93 17.77
CA ARG A 752 -2.38 -18.25 18.85
C ARG A 752 -1.62 -19.51 18.56
N TYR A 753 -0.31 -19.42 18.70
CA TYR A 753 0.57 -20.58 18.68
C TYR A 753 0.49 -21.23 20.07
N SER A 754 -0.22 -22.35 20.20
CA SER A 754 -0.11 -23.18 21.40
C SER A 754 1.32 -23.67 21.47
N ARG A 755 2.06 -23.24 22.49
CA ARG A 755 3.39 -23.77 22.79
C ARG A 755 3.30 -25.15 23.39
#